data_AF-A0A5E4TJG7-F1
#
_entry.id   AF-A0A5E4TJG7-F1
#
_cell.length_a   1.000
_cell.length_b   1.000
_cell.length_c   1.000
_cell.angle_alpha   90.00
_cell.angle_beta   90.00
_cell.angle_gamma   90.00
#
_symmetry.space_group_name_H-M   'P 1'
#
loop_
_entity.id
_entity.type
_entity.pdbx_description
1 polymer ?
#
loop_
_entity_poly.entity_id
_entity_poly.type
_entity_poly.pdbx_seq_one_letter_code
_entity_poly.pdbx_strand_id
1 'polypeptide(L)'
;MAHHLALGAHARTRRHARTTQCCWHDGRAPHRLTEYQLNRPPPVAIRPSERFGAPAASHDALSTASATSASAAALASLSQFDEPDESVLLAQLCEGIGLTCVFQPIIDFRTSGIAGYEGLVRGPAGTAIHSPLALFAAARRHGLSGPLELACRRTVLRGFVDQDLPERLFLNIGPVTRAQPGGGVTESLGLDETFAMLQSFRLPPERVVLELTEHAPTLDIASTRASLTAYRALGFEVALDDMGEGYASLRLWSELRPDYVKIDRHFVDGIDSDTVKLQFVRSMRQIAETSGTRVIAEGIEHAEELQVVRDLGIFLGQGYFIARPEAQPQRAITTHVQEVVNERRAYVHQQPSQLGAGNVTLERIASYVAPVSPDTRSEDVVARFESDPALEVLPVVERDRAVGLIGRASLIGRFARPFTRELYGRKPCSAVMEPRPLTFDKAARVEDLSRMIAEGASRQITAGFIVTDQGRYFGVAQGHALMRHITDMQLDAARYANPLTLLPGNVPIDDYMDRMIGERQSFHACYVDLDNFKPFNDVFGYRRGDDLIQLVARVLMAVRNPERDFLGHIGGDDFLILFRSPDWEARCREALTRFGAAVTEYFHPDQIAAGGFEAEDRRGMVIFHPITSLSIGVVAVTPESFPSHVEVSAAAADAKKMAKRALGNSLFIERRRAHR
;
A
#
# COMPACT_ATOMS: atom_id res chain seq x y z
N MET A 1 2.78 30.77 53.09
CA MET A 1 4.01 30.71 52.26
C MET A 1 3.56 30.43 50.83
N ALA A 2 3.24 31.38 49.95
CA ALA A 2 3.59 32.80 49.84
C ALA A 2 5.08 33.07 49.49
N HIS A 3 5.35 33.28 48.19
CA HIS A 3 6.22 34.29 47.54
C HIS A 3 6.24 33.96 46.01
N HIS A 4 5.51 34.68 45.15
CA HIS A 4 5.84 35.96 44.44
C HIS A 4 6.72 35.78 43.18
N LEU A 5 6.15 36.00 41.97
CA LEU A 5 6.29 37.19 41.07
C LEU A 5 7.71 37.37 40.45
N ALA A 6 7.90 37.84 39.21
CA ALA A 6 7.13 38.80 38.40
C ALA A 6 7.34 38.55 36.86
N LEU A 7 6.33 38.72 35.99
CA LEU A 7 6.02 39.88 35.12
C LEU A 7 7.02 40.23 33.99
N GLY A 8 6.47 40.37 32.77
CA GLY A 8 7.13 40.99 31.61
C GLY A 8 6.19 41.10 30.41
N ALA A 9 5.50 42.23 30.24
CA ALA A 9 4.56 42.46 29.13
C ALA A 9 4.59 43.93 28.65
N HIS A 10 4.73 44.14 27.34
CA HIS A 10 4.46 45.40 26.62
C HIS A 10 3.74 45.02 25.30
N ALA A 11 2.47 45.40 25.07
CA ALA A 11 1.97 46.75 24.73
C ALA A 11 2.29 47.13 23.25
N ARG A 12 1.35 46.93 22.31
CA ARG A 12 0.20 47.80 21.95
C ARG A 12 0.52 48.85 20.87
N THR A 13 -0.19 48.76 19.75
CA THR A 13 -0.70 49.93 19.00
C THR A 13 -2.06 49.61 18.37
N ARG A 14 -3.02 50.54 18.48
CA ARG A 14 -4.35 50.50 17.86
C ARG A 14 -4.51 51.70 16.92
N ARG A 15 -5.21 51.52 15.79
CA ARG A 15 -6.15 52.48 15.17
C ARG A 15 -7.28 51.62 14.55
N HIS A 16 -8.58 51.80 14.83
CA HIS A 16 -9.47 52.90 14.40
C HIS A 16 -9.42 53.10 12.87
N ALA A 17 -10.50 53.04 12.09
CA ALA A 17 -11.93 52.77 12.37
C ALA A 17 -12.54 52.07 11.11
N ARG A 18 -13.85 51.96 10.81
CA ARG A 18 -15.09 52.57 11.34
C ARG A 18 -16.30 51.67 11.00
N THR A 19 -17.45 51.89 11.63
CA THR A 19 -18.74 51.28 11.29
C THR A 19 -19.45 52.00 10.14
N THR A 20 -20.14 51.26 9.28
CA THR A 20 -21.34 51.76 8.57
C THR A 20 -22.38 50.65 8.50
N GLN A 21 -23.57 50.93 9.05
CA GLN A 21 -24.74 50.06 9.04
C GLN A 21 -25.85 50.85 8.34
N CYS A 22 -26.48 50.30 7.30
CA CYS A 22 -27.76 50.82 6.81
C CYS A 22 -28.53 49.73 6.06
N CYS A 23 -29.81 49.59 6.40
CA CYS A 23 -30.77 48.75 5.69
C CYS A 23 -31.39 49.52 4.50
N TRP A 24 -32.11 48.84 3.59
CA TRP A 24 -33.55 49.04 3.32
C TRP A 24 -34.02 48.27 2.05
N HIS A 25 -35.06 47.45 2.26
CA HIS A 25 -36.15 46.98 1.36
C HIS A 25 -36.00 46.46 -0.09
N ASP A 26 -36.61 45.27 -0.27
CA ASP A 26 -37.59 44.83 -1.29
C ASP A 26 -37.50 45.19 -2.78
N GLY A 27 -37.64 44.16 -3.64
CA GLY A 27 -38.08 44.35 -5.02
C GLY A 27 -37.92 43.19 -6.01
N ARG A 28 -38.86 42.22 -6.00
CA ARG A 28 -39.39 41.42 -7.14
C ARG A 28 -38.43 40.83 -8.21
N ALA A 29 -38.53 39.51 -8.42
CA ALA A 29 -38.20 38.81 -9.68
C ALA A 29 -39.29 39.08 -10.77
N PRO A 30 -39.24 38.51 -12.00
CA PRO A 30 -38.21 37.67 -12.66
C PRO A 30 -37.84 38.10 -14.10
N HIS A 31 -36.76 37.56 -14.71
CA HIS A 31 -36.67 37.49 -16.20
C HIS A 31 -35.85 36.28 -16.71
N ARG A 32 -36.22 35.82 -17.91
CA ARG A 32 -35.63 34.69 -18.66
C ARG A 32 -34.39 35.14 -19.46
N LEU A 33 -33.46 34.21 -19.71
CA LEU A 33 -32.45 34.26 -20.78
C LEU A 33 -32.47 32.88 -21.47
N THR A 34 -33.19 32.68 -22.58
CA THR A 34 -32.83 32.96 -23.99
C THR A 34 -31.66 32.14 -24.53
N GLU A 35 -31.99 31.27 -25.49
CA GLU A 35 -31.08 30.44 -26.28
C GLU A 35 -30.13 31.28 -27.14
N TYR A 36 -28.92 30.78 -27.40
CA TYR A 36 -28.01 31.32 -28.41
C TYR A 36 -27.80 30.32 -29.54
N GLN A 37 -28.20 30.71 -30.75
CA GLN A 37 -28.00 29.93 -31.97
C GLN A 37 -26.58 30.12 -32.52
N LEU A 38 -25.94 29.02 -32.94
CA LEU A 38 -24.63 29.03 -33.61
C LEU A 38 -24.79 29.26 -35.12
N ASN A 39 -24.24 30.36 -35.63
CA ASN A 39 -24.16 30.66 -37.05
C ASN A 39 -22.98 29.89 -37.70
N ARG A 40 -23.22 29.17 -38.80
CA ARG A 40 -22.17 28.54 -39.64
C ARG A 40 -21.85 29.40 -40.87
N PRO A 41 -20.57 29.62 -41.21
CA PRO A 41 -20.15 29.97 -42.58
C PRO A 41 -19.94 28.71 -43.46
N PRO A 42 -19.93 28.85 -44.80
CA PRO A 42 -19.95 27.73 -45.76
C PRO A 42 -18.57 27.13 -46.09
N PRO A 43 -18.50 25.93 -46.70
CA PRO A 43 -17.25 25.22 -46.96
C PRO A 43 -16.52 25.68 -48.24
N VAL A 44 -15.19 25.59 -48.23
CA VAL A 44 -14.32 25.74 -49.41
C VAL A 44 -13.75 24.36 -49.77
N ALA A 45 -13.84 24.00 -51.06
CA ALA A 45 -13.34 22.72 -51.57
C ALA A 45 -11.96 22.88 -52.24
N ILE A 46 -11.05 21.93 -52.00
CA ILE A 46 -9.78 21.77 -52.72
C ILE A 46 -9.63 20.30 -53.14
N ARG A 47 -9.03 20.07 -54.31
CA ARG A 47 -9.00 18.78 -55.05
C ARG A 47 -7.82 17.87 -54.66
N PRO A 48 -7.86 16.56 -55.01
CA PRO A 48 -6.84 15.58 -54.64
C PRO A 48 -5.75 15.34 -55.69
N SER A 49 -4.56 14.98 -55.22
CA SER A 49 -3.44 14.33 -55.93
C SER A 49 -2.47 13.77 -54.87
N GLU A 50 -1.67 12.72 -55.07
CA GLU A 50 -1.64 11.62 -56.04
C GLU A 50 -0.94 10.43 -55.35
N ARG A 51 -1.19 9.18 -55.77
CA ARG A 51 -0.49 7.99 -55.23
C ARG A 51 0.76 7.69 -56.05
N PHE A 52 1.91 7.49 -55.38
CA PHE A 52 3.02 6.70 -55.94
C PHE A 52 3.53 5.68 -54.91
N GLY A 53 3.79 4.46 -55.37
CA GLY A 53 4.19 3.32 -54.54
C GLY A 53 5.71 3.13 -54.46
N ALA A 54 6.14 2.37 -53.46
CA ALA A 54 7.54 1.98 -53.27
C ALA A 54 7.91 0.74 -54.10
N PRO A 55 9.14 0.65 -54.64
CA PRO A 55 9.75 -0.59 -55.09
C PRO A 55 10.64 -1.24 -54.01
N ALA A 56 10.93 -2.53 -54.19
CA ALA A 56 11.57 -3.39 -53.20
C ALA A 56 13.11 -3.33 -53.19
N ALA A 57 13.71 -3.91 -52.14
CA ALA A 57 15.16 -4.10 -52.01
C ALA A 57 15.69 -5.29 -52.82
N SER A 58 16.97 -5.24 -53.19
CA SER A 58 17.73 -6.35 -53.78
C SER A 58 19.17 -6.38 -53.25
N HIS A 59 19.80 -7.55 -53.34
CA HIS A 59 21.06 -7.95 -52.71
C HIS A 59 22.36 -7.42 -53.36
N ASP A 60 23.49 -7.81 -52.74
CA ASP A 60 24.88 -7.87 -53.21
C ASP A 60 25.77 -6.61 -53.07
N ALA A 61 27.10 -6.70 -52.95
CA ALA A 61 28.02 -7.69 -52.33
C ALA A 61 29.48 -7.13 -52.38
N LEU A 62 30.40 -7.73 -51.61
CA LEU A 62 31.86 -7.79 -51.85
C LEU A 62 32.75 -6.52 -51.75
N SER A 63 33.68 -6.58 -50.78
CA SER A 63 35.14 -6.65 -51.01
C SER A 63 36.02 -5.64 -50.25
N THR A 64 37.12 -6.18 -49.73
CA THR A 64 38.20 -5.56 -48.97
C THR A 64 39.26 -4.87 -49.84
N ALA A 65 39.84 -3.75 -49.37
CA ALA A 65 41.30 -3.52 -49.39
C ALA A 65 41.70 -2.27 -48.58
N SER A 66 42.85 -2.34 -47.90
CA SER A 66 43.41 -1.26 -47.07
C SER A 66 44.45 -0.41 -47.82
N ALA A 67 44.39 0.92 -47.68
CA ALA A 67 45.49 1.82 -48.06
C ALA A 67 45.59 3.06 -47.15
N THR A 68 46.37 2.91 -46.07
CA THR A 68 47.47 3.81 -45.66
C THR A 68 47.28 5.34 -45.60
N SER A 69 47.16 5.84 -44.37
CA SER A 69 48.01 6.91 -43.78
C SER A 69 48.02 8.33 -44.36
N ALA A 70 46.97 8.80 -45.05
CA ALA A 70 46.85 10.21 -45.47
C ALA A 70 45.56 10.94 -45.02
N SER A 71 44.72 10.30 -44.18
CA SER A 71 43.38 10.81 -43.82
C SER A 71 43.26 11.39 -42.39
N ALA A 72 44.12 10.96 -41.46
CA ALA A 72 43.99 11.30 -40.03
C ALA A 72 44.09 12.82 -39.72
N ALA A 73 44.90 13.56 -40.49
CA ALA A 73 45.08 15.00 -40.29
C ALA A 73 43.97 15.86 -40.91
N ALA A 74 43.13 15.30 -41.80
CA ALA A 74 42.00 16.00 -42.42
C ALA A 74 40.64 15.69 -41.76
N LEU A 75 40.56 14.60 -40.99
CA LEU A 75 39.38 14.28 -40.17
C LEU A 75 39.40 14.98 -38.80
N ALA A 76 40.57 15.39 -38.30
CA ALA A 76 40.72 16.10 -37.03
C ALA A 76 40.26 17.59 -37.06
N SER A 77 39.91 18.11 -38.23
CA SER A 77 39.48 19.50 -38.46
C SER A 77 38.01 19.64 -38.87
N LEU A 78 37.22 18.56 -38.73
CA LEU A 78 35.76 18.55 -38.94
C LEU A 78 34.96 18.25 -37.65
N SER A 79 35.62 18.29 -36.49
CA SER A 79 35.01 18.07 -35.16
C SER A 79 34.73 19.38 -34.40
N GLN A 80 34.23 20.39 -35.10
CA GLN A 80 33.56 21.56 -34.53
C GLN A 80 32.24 21.78 -35.29
N PHE A 81 31.35 20.80 -35.17
CA PHE A 81 29.93 21.14 -35.19
C PHE A 81 29.64 21.78 -33.84
N ASP A 82 29.38 23.09 -33.82
CA ASP A 82 28.83 23.74 -32.64
C ASP A 82 27.60 22.95 -32.18
N GLU A 83 27.53 22.61 -30.89
CA GLU A 83 26.25 22.16 -30.33
C GLU A 83 25.21 23.26 -30.61
N PRO A 84 24.03 22.92 -31.15
CA PRO A 84 23.00 23.91 -31.37
C PRO A 84 22.67 24.59 -30.03
N ASP A 85 22.71 25.92 -30.01
CA ASP A 85 22.43 26.73 -28.82
C ASP A 85 21.20 26.17 -28.09
N GLU A 86 21.39 25.80 -26.83
CA GLU A 86 20.37 25.17 -25.99
C GLU A 86 19.07 25.97 -25.99
N SER A 87 19.16 27.30 -26.10
CA SER A 87 18.01 28.21 -26.22
C SER A 87 17.23 28.01 -27.54
N VAL A 88 17.93 27.90 -28.66
CA VAL A 88 17.32 27.66 -29.99
C VAL A 88 16.69 26.28 -30.05
N LEU A 89 17.37 25.26 -29.49
CA LEU A 89 16.83 23.90 -29.42
C LEU A 89 15.58 23.85 -28.53
N LEU A 90 15.59 24.49 -27.36
CA LEU A 90 14.40 24.58 -26.50
C LEU A 90 13.24 25.32 -27.14
N ALA A 91 13.49 26.39 -27.93
CA ALA A 91 12.44 27.08 -28.66
C ALA A 91 11.74 26.15 -29.68
N GLN A 92 12.51 25.36 -30.45
CA GLN A 92 11.95 24.35 -31.37
C GLN A 92 11.16 23.27 -30.63
N LEU A 93 11.64 22.82 -29.45
CA LEU A 93 10.94 21.84 -28.62
C LEU A 93 9.61 22.40 -28.06
N CYS A 94 9.54 23.70 -27.75
CA CYS A 94 8.29 24.38 -27.35
C CYS A 94 7.27 24.47 -28.49
N GLU A 95 7.70 24.42 -29.76
CA GLU A 95 6.81 24.27 -30.93
C GLU A 95 6.40 22.80 -31.17
N GLY A 96 6.97 21.85 -30.43
CA GLY A 96 6.74 20.41 -30.57
C GLY A 96 7.61 19.73 -31.64
N ILE A 97 8.70 20.38 -32.06
CA ILE A 97 9.67 19.86 -33.03
C ILE A 97 10.82 19.18 -32.29
N GLY A 98 11.05 17.89 -32.56
CA GLY A 98 12.12 17.10 -31.91
C GLY A 98 11.76 16.46 -30.57
N LEU A 99 10.60 16.79 -30.00
CA LEU A 99 10.02 16.00 -28.90
C LEU A 99 9.49 14.66 -29.42
N THR A 100 9.71 13.61 -28.63
CA THR A 100 9.13 12.28 -28.86
C THR A 100 8.42 11.81 -27.59
N CYS A 101 7.62 10.75 -27.68
CA CYS A 101 6.97 10.13 -26.53
C CYS A 101 7.11 8.62 -26.57
N VAL A 102 7.15 8.02 -25.39
CA VAL A 102 7.05 6.58 -25.13
C VAL A 102 5.92 6.34 -24.14
N PHE A 103 5.38 5.15 -24.14
CA PHE A 103 4.25 4.76 -23.30
C PHE A 103 4.62 3.56 -22.44
N GLN A 104 4.26 3.58 -21.17
CA GLN A 104 4.40 2.43 -20.27
C GLN A 104 3.01 1.96 -19.82
N PRO A 105 2.67 0.66 -19.96
CA PRO A 105 1.36 0.18 -19.57
C PRO A 105 1.23 0.06 -18.05
N ILE A 106 0.06 0.45 -17.54
CA ILE A 106 -0.44 0.18 -16.20
C ILE A 106 -1.42 -0.99 -16.32
N ILE A 107 -1.22 -2.06 -15.57
CA ILE A 107 -2.03 -3.29 -15.68
C ILE A 107 -2.98 -3.45 -14.50
N ASP A 108 -4.14 -4.09 -14.72
CA ASP A 108 -5.06 -4.52 -13.67
C ASP A 108 -4.92 -6.03 -13.45
N PHE A 109 -4.38 -6.41 -12.28
CA PHE A 109 -4.12 -7.81 -11.94
C PHE A 109 -5.40 -8.65 -11.88
N ARG A 110 -6.57 -8.04 -11.60
CA ARG A 110 -7.84 -8.77 -11.46
C ARG A 110 -8.41 -9.20 -12.80
N THR A 111 -8.23 -8.37 -13.82
CA THR A 111 -8.71 -8.64 -15.18
C THR A 111 -7.63 -9.27 -16.07
N SER A 112 -6.37 -9.28 -15.61
CA SER A 112 -5.21 -9.70 -16.42
C SER A 112 -5.12 -8.91 -17.74
N GLY A 113 -5.40 -7.60 -17.67
CA GLY A 113 -5.42 -6.71 -18.82
C GLY A 113 -4.77 -5.36 -18.53
N ILE A 114 -4.61 -4.54 -19.56
CA ILE A 114 -4.10 -3.17 -19.42
C ILE A 114 -5.26 -2.28 -18.94
N ALA A 115 -4.98 -1.41 -17.98
CA ALA A 115 -5.91 -0.40 -17.45
C ALA A 115 -5.70 0.98 -18.10
N GLY A 116 -4.45 1.27 -18.49
CA GLY A 116 -4.06 2.49 -19.17
C GLY A 116 -2.57 2.49 -19.54
N TYR A 117 -2.09 3.60 -20.07
CA TYR A 117 -0.67 3.84 -20.33
C TYR A 117 -0.27 5.21 -19.80
N GLU A 118 0.85 5.28 -19.09
CA GLU A 118 1.51 6.55 -18.78
C GLU A 118 2.24 7.06 -20.02
N GLY A 119 1.98 8.33 -20.38
CA GLY A 119 2.58 8.99 -21.53
C GLY A 119 3.81 9.81 -21.16
N LEU A 120 4.99 9.29 -21.47
CA LEU A 120 6.28 9.84 -21.05
C LEU A 120 7.00 10.52 -22.22
N VAL A 121 7.31 11.81 -22.07
CA VAL A 121 8.05 12.57 -23.10
C VAL A 121 9.55 12.21 -23.12
N ARG A 122 10.22 12.41 -24.25
CA ARG A 122 11.68 12.35 -24.41
C ARG A 122 12.13 13.52 -25.29
N GLY A 123 13.24 14.16 -24.92
CA GLY A 123 13.91 15.14 -25.77
C GLY A 123 14.64 14.46 -26.94
N PRO A 124 15.32 15.22 -27.81
CA PRO A 124 15.99 14.67 -28.99
C PRO A 124 17.05 13.63 -28.62
N ALA A 125 16.99 12.46 -29.25
CA ALA A 125 17.94 11.37 -29.02
C ALA A 125 19.38 11.82 -29.33
N GLY A 126 20.34 11.39 -28.51
CA GLY A 126 21.75 11.77 -28.65
C GLY A 126 22.12 13.16 -28.10
N THR A 127 21.17 13.92 -27.54
CA THR A 127 21.44 15.23 -26.90
C THR A 127 21.49 15.14 -25.38
N ALA A 128 22.16 16.10 -24.73
CA ALA A 128 22.22 16.20 -23.27
C ALA A 128 20.83 16.36 -22.60
N ILE A 129 19.84 16.85 -23.34
CA ILE A 129 18.45 17.06 -22.88
C ILE A 129 17.49 15.93 -23.34
N HIS A 130 18.00 14.76 -23.71
CA HIS A 130 17.15 13.61 -24.06
C HIS A 130 16.26 13.14 -22.89
N SER A 131 16.79 13.14 -21.66
CA SER A 131 16.03 12.72 -20.48
C SER A 131 15.07 13.82 -19.99
N PRO A 132 13.87 13.47 -19.46
CA PRO A 132 12.91 14.46 -18.96
C PRO A 132 13.51 15.39 -17.90
N LEU A 133 14.28 14.84 -16.96
CA LEU A 133 14.91 15.61 -15.88
C LEU A 133 15.84 16.70 -16.41
N ALA A 134 16.69 16.36 -17.40
CA ALA A 134 17.60 17.32 -18.04
C ALA A 134 16.83 18.35 -18.89
N LEU A 135 15.83 17.90 -19.64
CA LEU A 135 14.97 18.74 -20.49
C LEU A 135 14.22 19.82 -19.67
N PHE A 136 13.54 19.43 -18.60
CA PHE A 136 12.82 20.38 -17.73
C PHE A 136 13.77 21.25 -16.91
N ALA A 137 14.95 20.75 -16.53
CA ALA A 137 15.99 21.57 -15.90
C ALA A 137 16.52 22.66 -16.86
N ALA A 138 16.74 22.33 -18.14
CA ALA A 138 17.13 23.30 -19.16
C ALA A 138 16.02 24.35 -19.39
N ALA A 139 14.77 23.91 -19.58
CA ALA A 139 13.64 24.84 -19.74
C ALA A 139 13.45 25.79 -18.55
N ARG A 140 13.71 25.35 -17.31
CA ARG A 140 13.71 26.23 -16.13
C ARG A 140 14.81 27.30 -16.20
N ARG A 141 16.03 26.97 -16.63
CA ARG A 141 17.14 27.95 -16.78
C ARG A 141 16.80 29.05 -17.78
N HIS A 142 16.10 28.72 -18.86
CA HIS A 142 15.74 29.64 -19.94
C HIS A 142 14.34 30.27 -19.80
N GLY A 143 13.60 29.98 -18.71
CA GLY A 143 12.25 30.52 -18.49
C GLY A 143 11.16 29.95 -19.43
N LEU A 144 11.42 28.82 -20.09
CA LEU A 144 10.55 28.19 -21.09
C LEU A 144 9.71 27.03 -20.54
N SER A 145 9.63 26.86 -19.21
CA SER A 145 8.92 25.73 -18.59
C SER A 145 7.45 25.61 -19.00
N GLY A 146 6.68 26.71 -19.00
CA GLY A 146 5.26 26.69 -19.39
C GLY A 146 5.02 26.32 -20.87
N PRO A 147 5.71 26.96 -21.84
CA PRO A 147 5.64 26.57 -23.24
C PRO A 147 6.07 25.12 -23.50
N LEU A 148 7.16 24.65 -22.87
CA LEU A 148 7.61 23.27 -22.99
C LEU A 148 6.57 22.28 -22.45
N GLU A 149 6.03 22.55 -21.26
CA GLU A 149 5.00 21.72 -20.60
C GLU A 149 3.79 21.48 -21.53
N LEU A 150 3.29 22.54 -22.18
CA LEU A 150 2.20 22.43 -23.15
C LEU A 150 2.62 21.65 -24.43
N ALA A 151 3.89 21.75 -24.86
CA ALA A 151 4.42 21.01 -26.01
C ALA A 151 4.60 19.51 -25.70
N CYS A 152 5.02 19.17 -24.48
CA CYS A 152 5.10 17.80 -23.97
C CYS A 152 3.71 17.15 -23.98
N ARG A 153 2.70 17.80 -23.38
CA ARG A 153 1.31 17.32 -23.41
C ARG A 153 0.79 17.10 -24.82
N ARG A 154 1.01 18.07 -25.73
CA ARG A 154 0.61 17.95 -27.14
C ARG A 154 1.27 16.76 -27.83
N THR A 155 2.56 16.54 -27.57
CA THR A 155 3.32 15.43 -28.15
C THR A 155 2.78 14.09 -27.68
N VAL A 156 2.55 13.93 -26.38
CA VAL A 156 1.98 12.71 -25.77
C VAL A 156 0.56 12.45 -26.28
N LEU A 157 -0.32 13.46 -26.26
CA LEU A 157 -1.70 13.34 -26.75
C LEU A 157 -1.78 12.93 -28.22
N ARG A 158 -0.95 13.54 -29.08
CA ARG A 158 -0.83 13.16 -30.49
C ARG A 158 -0.33 11.72 -30.62
N GLY A 159 0.77 11.37 -29.97
CA GLY A 159 1.35 10.03 -30.06
C GLY A 159 0.45 8.90 -29.53
N PHE A 160 -0.44 9.22 -28.59
CA PHE A 160 -1.45 8.29 -28.07
C PHE A 160 -2.58 8.04 -29.09
N VAL A 161 -3.04 9.11 -29.76
CA VAL A 161 -4.09 9.06 -30.78
C VAL A 161 -3.57 8.44 -32.09
N ASP A 162 -2.38 8.82 -32.53
CA ASP A 162 -1.73 8.28 -33.74
C ASP A 162 -1.49 6.77 -33.64
N GLN A 163 -1.37 6.23 -32.43
CA GLN A 163 -1.24 4.80 -32.16
C GLN A 163 -2.57 4.06 -31.97
N ASP A 164 -3.71 4.75 -31.85
CA ASP A 164 -5.01 4.10 -31.58
C ASP A 164 -4.92 3.11 -30.40
N LEU A 165 -4.40 3.58 -29.26
CA LEU A 165 -4.39 2.81 -28.01
C LEU A 165 -5.81 2.81 -27.41
N PRO A 166 -6.39 1.66 -27.00
CA PRO A 166 -7.79 1.61 -26.57
C PRO A 166 -8.06 1.96 -25.10
N GLU A 167 -7.08 1.81 -24.20
CA GLU A 167 -7.22 2.06 -22.76
C GLU A 167 -7.14 3.56 -22.38
N ARG A 168 -6.99 3.91 -21.09
CA ARG A 168 -6.85 5.31 -20.63
C ARG A 168 -5.41 5.81 -20.82
N LEU A 169 -5.25 7.08 -21.16
CA LEU A 169 -3.98 7.80 -21.08
C LEU A 169 -3.83 8.41 -19.70
N PHE A 170 -2.75 8.08 -19.03
CA PHE A 170 -2.25 8.78 -17.85
C PHE A 170 -1.28 9.88 -18.34
N LEU A 171 -1.64 11.13 -18.06
CA LEU A 171 -0.98 12.32 -18.58
C LEU A 171 -0.49 13.19 -17.42
N ASN A 172 0.83 13.29 -17.29
CA ASN A 172 1.52 14.22 -16.41
C ASN A 172 1.12 15.70 -16.67
N ILE A 173 0.77 16.44 -15.61
CA ILE A 173 0.34 17.84 -15.62
C ILE A 173 1.15 18.67 -14.60
N GLY A 174 2.15 19.40 -15.09
CA GLY A 174 2.87 20.43 -14.31
C GLY A 174 2.16 21.81 -14.26
N PRO A 175 2.69 22.75 -13.47
CA PRO A 175 2.24 24.15 -13.48
C PRO A 175 2.70 24.89 -14.75
N VAL A 176 1.81 25.72 -15.29
CA VAL A 176 2.04 26.63 -16.42
C VAL A 176 1.89 28.07 -15.94
N THR A 177 2.95 28.86 -16.08
CA THR A 177 2.96 30.29 -15.77
C THR A 177 2.28 31.09 -16.89
N ARG A 178 1.25 31.86 -16.55
CA ARG A 178 0.57 32.82 -17.45
C ARG A 178 0.81 34.26 -16.98
N ALA A 179 1.00 35.18 -17.91
CA ALA A 179 0.99 36.62 -17.63
C ALA A 179 -0.45 37.12 -17.44
N GLN A 180 -0.70 37.90 -16.39
CA GLN A 180 -2.00 38.55 -16.15
C GLN A 180 -2.09 39.92 -16.86
N PRO A 181 -3.29 40.34 -17.29
CA PRO A 181 -3.58 41.73 -17.60
C PRO A 181 -3.28 42.61 -16.37
N GLY A 182 -2.27 43.47 -16.47
CA GLY A 182 -1.80 44.30 -15.35
C GLY A 182 -0.37 44.00 -14.86
N GLY A 183 0.33 43.02 -15.45
CA GLY A 183 1.78 42.82 -15.23
C GLY A 183 2.15 41.86 -14.09
N GLY A 184 1.18 41.16 -13.50
CA GLY A 184 1.44 40.01 -12.64
C GLY A 184 1.67 38.72 -13.45
N VAL A 185 2.16 37.68 -12.78
CA VAL A 185 2.15 36.29 -13.30
C VAL A 185 1.31 35.40 -12.38
N THR A 186 0.75 34.33 -12.93
CA THR A 186 -0.04 33.35 -12.17
C THR A 186 0.26 31.96 -12.69
N GLU A 187 0.53 31.05 -11.77
CA GLU A 187 0.68 29.64 -12.08
C GLU A 187 -0.68 28.95 -12.04
N SER A 188 -0.94 28.10 -13.01
CA SER A 188 -2.17 27.31 -13.13
C SER A 188 -1.85 25.98 -13.78
N LEU A 189 -2.73 24.99 -13.67
CA LEU A 189 -2.50 23.69 -14.32
C LEU A 189 -2.63 23.71 -15.86
N GLY A 190 -2.96 24.84 -16.50
CA GLY A 190 -3.08 24.93 -17.98
C GLY A 190 -4.12 23.97 -18.57
N LEU A 191 -5.21 23.71 -17.84
CA LEU A 191 -6.20 22.69 -18.22
C LEU A 191 -7.04 23.14 -19.43
N ASP A 192 -7.23 24.45 -19.63
CA ASP A 192 -7.98 24.98 -20.79
C ASP A 192 -7.27 24.68 -22.10
N GLU A 193 -5.94 24.86 -22.14
CA GLU A 193 -5.08 24.46 -23.25
C GLU A 193 -5.14 22.94 -23.47
N THR A 194 -5.10 22.17 -22.38
CA THR A 194 -5.16 20.70 -22.43
C THR A 194 -6.48 20.24 -23.05
N PHE A 195 -7.62 20.81 -22.65
CA PHE A 195 -8.93 20.50 -23.21
C PHE A 195 -9.07 20.94 -24.67
N ALA A 196 -8.54 22.09 -25.05
CA ALA A 196 -8.50 22.54 -26.44
C ALA A 196 -7.67 21.58 -27.33
N MET A 197 -6.56 21.03 -26.81
CA MET A 197 -5.79 19.99 -27.50
C MET A 197 -6.63 18.72 -27.68
N LEU A 198 -7.31 18.23 -26.65
CA LEU A 198 -8.19 17.06 -26.74
C LEU A 198 -9.29 17.23 -27.79
N GLN A 199 -9.95 18.39 -27.82
CA GLN A 199 -10.94 18.72 -28.85
C GLN A 199 -10.35 18.67 -30.27
N SER A 200 -9.13 19.18 -30.46
CA SER A 200 -8.43 19.14 -31.75
C SER A 200 -8.10 17.72 -32.23
N PHE A 201 -7.75 16.83 -31.29
CA PHE A 201 -7.47 15.41 -31.56
C PHE A 201 -8.70 14.50 -31.51
N ARG A 202 -9.87 15.04 -31.11
CA ARG A 202 -11.12 14.30 -30.89
C ARG A 202 -11.02 13.19 -29.83
N LEU A 203 -10.11 13.32 -28.88
CA LEU A 203 -9.96 12.40 -27.75
C LEU A 203 -10.94 12.81 -26.63
N PRO A 204 -11.88 11.96 -26.20
CA PRO A 204 -12.84 12.32 -25.16
C PRO A 204 -12.18 12.37 -23.77
N PRO A 205 -12.57 13.30 -22.87
CA PRO A 205 -11.92 13.49 -21.57
C PRO A 205 -11.88 12.24 -20.67
N GLU A 206 -12.87 11.37 -20.76
CA GLU A 206 -12.98 10.11 -19.99
C GLU A 206 -11.89 9.08 -20.35
N ARG A 207 -11.12 9.34 -21.42
CA ARG A 207 -9.93 8.58 -21.81
C ARG A 207 -8.65 9.15 -21.22
N VAL A 208 -8.70 10.22 -20.42
CA VAL A 208 -7.52 10.91 -19.88
C VAL A 208 -7.59 11.02 -18.35
N VAL A 209 -6.56 10.51 -17.69
CA VAL A 209 -6.29 10.70 -16.26
C VAL A 209 -5.22 11.79 -16.14
N LEU A 210 -5.49 12.82 -15.35
CA LEU A 210 -4.56 13.92 -15.10
C LEU A 210 -3.68 13.58 -13.89
N GLU A 211 -2.39 13.38 -14.11
CA GLU A 211 -1.40 13.10 -13.05
C GLU A 211 -0.80 14.40 -12.53
N LEU A 212 -0.78 14.54 -11.20
CA LEU A 212 -0.23 15.70 -10.51
C LEU A 212 0.87 15.23 -9.55
N THR A 213 2.09 15.73 -9.75
CA THR A 213 3.23 15.46 -8.87
C THR A 213 3.14 16.28 -7.58
N GLU A 214 3.65 15.75 -6.46
CA GLU A 214 3.56 16.43 -5.16
C GLU A 214 4.47 17.68 -5.05
N HIS A 215 5.52 17.77 -5.85
CA HIS A 215 6.55 18.80 -5.80
C HIS A 215 6.18 20.11 -6.53
N ALA A 216 4.95 20.59 -6.39
CA ALA A 216 4.49 21.90 -6.90
C ALA A 216 4.17 22.86 -5.72
N PRO A 217 5.18 23.44 -5.03
CA PRO A 217 4.99 24.05 -3.70
C PRO A 217 4.31 25.43 -3.76
N THR A 218 4.10 25.95 -4.97
CA THR A 218 3.57 27.28 -5.28
C THR A 218 2.10 27.27 -5.70
N LEU A 219 1.49 26.10 -5.93
CA LEU A 219 0.09 25.98 -6.32
C LEU A 219 -0.84 26.29 -5.13
N ASP A 220 -1.77 27.23 -5.32
CA ASP A 220 -2.90 27.39 -4.39
C ASP A 220 -3.82 26.17 -4.49
N ILE A 221 -3.92 25.41 -3.38
CA ILE A 221 -4.74 24.20 -3.28
C ILE A 221 -6.23 24.54 -3.47
N ALA A 222 -6.68 25.73 -3.06
CA ALA A 222 -8.09 26.12 -3.21
C ALA A 222 -8.46 26.34 -4.69
N SER A 223 -7.65 27.10 -5.44
CA SER A 223 -7.77 27.27 -6.89
C SER A 223 -7.62 25.94 -7.63
N THR A 224 -6.58 25.17 -7.30
CA THR A 224 -6.30 23.85 -7.91
C THR A 224 -7.49 22.90 -7.77
N ARG A 225 -8.05 22.78 -6.56
CA ARG A 225 -9.26 21.99 -6.30
C ARG A 225 -10.47 22.50 -7.09
N ALA A 226 -10.65 23.81 -7.22
CA ALA A 226 -11.76 24.39 -8.00
C ALA A 226 -11.64 24.05 -9.49
N SER A 227 -10.44 24.19 -10.07
CA SER A 227 -10.15 23.76 -11.44
C SER A 227 -10.40 22.26 -11.63
N LEU A 228 -9.81 21.39 -10.79
CA LEU A 228 -9.99 19.94 -10.91
C LEU A 228 -11.46 19.52 -10.74
N THR A 229 -12.24 20.22 -9.92
CA THR A 229 -13.70 19.96 -9.78
C THR A 229 -14.44 20.26 -11.08
N ALA A 230 -14.15 21.38 -11.73
CA ALA A 230 -14.75 21.73 -13.02
C ALA A 230 -14.35 20.73 -14.12
N TYR A 231 -13.12 20.25 -14.11
CA TYR A 231 -12.62 19.31 -15.12
C TYR A 231 -13.09 17.87 -14.89
N ARG A 232 -13.23 17.40 -13.64
CA ARG A 232 -13.91 16.11 -13.35
C ARG A 232 -15.38 16.11 -13.78
N ALA A 233 -16.04 17.27 -13.75
CA ALA A 233 -17.39 17.43 -14.32
C ALA A 233 -17.44 17.36 -15.87
N LEU A 234 -16.30 17.48 -16.55
CA LEU A 234 -16.15 17.24 -18.00
C LEU A 234 -15.75 15.80 -18.34
N GLY A 235 -15.57 14.92 -17.34
CA GLY A 235 -15.27 13.50 -17.53
C GLY A 235 -13.84 13.06 -17.21
N PHE A 236 -12.92 13.98 -16.92
CA PHE A 236 -11.55 13.64 -16.52
C PHE A 236 -11.51 12.89 -15.18
N GLU A 237 -10.56 11.97 -15.05
CA GLU A 237 -10.12 11.43 -13.74
C GLU A 237 -8.81 12.11 -13.31
N VAL A 238 -8.49 12.06 -12.02
CA VAL A 238 -7.27 12.67 -11.45
C VAL A 238 -6.46 11.62 -10.68
N ALA A 239 -5.15 11.63 -10.88
CA ALA A 239 -4.17 10.85 -10.13
C ALA A 239 -3.21 11.78 -9.37
N LEU A 240 -2.76 11.35 -8.19
CA LEU A 240 -1.59 11.93 -7.53
C LEU A 240 -0.40 11.00 -7.71
N ASP A 241 0.73 11.60 -8.05
CA ASP A 241 2.00 10.93 -8.35
C ASP A 241 3.00 11.03 -7.18
N ASP A 242 4.06 10.21 -7.22
CA ASP A 242 5.19 10.21 -6.29
C ASP A 242 4.80 10.14 -4.79
N MET A 243 3.69 9.45 -4.45
CA MET A 243 3.13 9.52 -3.09
C MET A 243 4.01 8.80 -2.05
N GLY A 244 4.74 9.58 -1.27
CA GLY A 244 5.43 9.14 -0.06
C GLY A 244 6.77 9.82 0.22
N GLU A 245 7.28 10.66 -0.68
CA GLU A 245 8.53 11.40 -0.47
C GLU A 245 8.39 12.60 0.52
N GLY A 246 7.17 12.99 0.90
CA GLY A 246 6.95 14.15 1.77
C GLY A 246 5.72 14.14 2.69
N TYR A 247 5.65 15.11 3.61
CA TYR A 247 4.48 15.35 4.48
C TYR A 247 3.31 16.03 3.74
N ALA A 248 3.53 16.58 2.55
CA ALA A 248 2.51 17.34 1.80
C ALA A 248 1.50 16.43 1.08
N SER A 249 1.91 15.23 0.69
CA SER A 249 1.15 14.30 -0.17
C SER A 249 -0.15 13.82 0.49
N LEU A 250 -0.14 13.48 1.79
CA LEU A 250 -1.37 13.13 2.53
C LEU A 250 -2.37 14.30 2.64
N ARG A 251 -1.87 15.53 2.70
CA ARG A 251 -2.71 16.74 2.73
C ARG A 251 -3.36 16.96 1.37
N LEU A 252 -2.58 16.87 0.28
CA LEU A 252 -3.09 16.96 -1.09
C LEU A 252 -4.12 15.87 -1.37
N TRP A 253 -3.87 14.63 -0.95
CA TRP A 253 -4.84 13.53 -1.03
C TRP A 253 -6.17 13.89 -0.35
N SER A 254 -6.12 14.33 0.91
CA SER A 254 -7.31 14.69 1.69
C SER A 254 -8.11 15.85 1.09
N GLU A 255 -7.42 16.88 0.57
CA GLU A 255 -8.06 18.09 0.01
C GLU A 255 -8.56 17.90 -1.44
N LEU A 256 -7.87 17.11 -2.27
CA LEU A 256 -8.19 16.91 -3.70
C LEU A 256 -9.04 15.65 -3.98
N ARG A 257 -8.96 14.63 -3.12
CA ARG A 257 -9.67 13.35 -3.23
C ARG A 257 -9.58 12.74 -4.64
N PRO A 258 -8.38 12.35 -5.10
CA PRO A 258 -8.14 11.88 -6.46
C PRO A 258 -8.80 10.52 -6.71
N ASP A 259 -8.98 10.19 -7.98
CA ASP A 259 -9.50 8.90 -8.45
C ASP A 259 -8.43 7.79 -8.38
N TYR A 260 -7.15 8.18 -8.42
CA TYR A 260 -5.99 7.32 -8.22
C TYR A 260 -4.92 7.96 -7.32
N VAL A 261 -4.11 7.13 -6.68
CA VAL A 261 -2.84 7.46 -6.05
C VAL A 261 -1.81 6.46 -6.58
N LYS A 262 -0.69 6.95 -7.12
CA LYS A 262 0.47 6.14 -7.46
C LYS A 262 1.42 6.13 -6.25
N ILE A 263 1.72 4.94 -5.72
CA ILE A 263 2.70 4.76 -4.65
C ILE A 263 4.08 4.70 -5.29
N ASP A 264 4.96 5.61 -4.85
CA ASP A 264 6.31 5.74 -5.38
C ASP A 264 7.13 4.44 -5.27
N ARG A 265 8.03 4.25 -6.24
CA ARG A 265 9.00 3.16 -6.32
C ARG A 265 9.73 2.93 -5.01
N HIS A 266 10.11 3.96 -4.24
CA HIS A 266 10.83 3.80 -2.98
C HIS A 266 10.15 2.81 -2.02
N PHE A 267 8.82 2.75 -2.02
CA PHE A 267 8.03 1.87 -1.15
C PHE A 267 7.75 0.48 -1.75
N VAL A 268 8.00 0.28 -3.04
CA VAL A 268 7.75 -0.98 -3.77
C VAL A 268 9.04 -1.76 -4.01
N ASP A 269 10.14 -1.06 -4.30
CA ASP A 269 11.50 -1.60 -4.47
C ASP A 269 11.92 -2.39 -3.21
N GLY A 270 12.04 -3.71 -3.33
CA GLY A 270 12.35 -4.60 -2.20
C GLY A 270 11.26 -4.75 -1.13
N ILE A 271 9.98 -4.43 -1.43
CA ILE A 271 8.84 -4.57 -0.49
C ILE A 271 8.61 -6.01 0.01
N ASP A 272 9.13 -6.99 -0.73
CA ASP A 272 9.10 -8.41 -0.42
C ASP A 272 9.98 -8.74 0.82
N SER A 273 11.07 -8.02 0.99
CA SER A 273 12.06 -8.22 2.05
C SER A 273 12.03 -7.12 3.12
N ASP A 274 11.55 -5.91 2.79
CA ASP A 274 11.44 -4.78 3.71
C ASP A 274 10.07 -4.71 4.40
N THR A 275 10.04 -5.16 5.65
CA THR A 275 8.86 -5.16 6.53
C THR A 275 8.30 -3.77 6.83
N VAL A 276 9.12 -2.71 6.78
CA VAL A 276 8.70 -1.34 7.06
C VAL A 276 7.98 -0.78 5.84
N LYS A 277 8.53 -0.96 4.63
CA LYS A 277 7.86 -0.63 3.36
C LYS A 277 6.52 -1.33 3.24
N LEU A 278 6.48 -2.63 3.54
CA LEU A 278 5.25 -3.43 3.55
C LEU A 278 4.13 -2.80 4.41
N GLN A 279 4.47 -2.26 5.59
CA GLN A 279 3.49 -1.63 6.49
C GLN A 279 3.09 -0.21 6.05
N PHE A 280 4.00 0.56 5.44
CA PHE A 280 3.64 1.83 4.81
C PHE A 280 2.64 1.62 3.66
N VAL A 281 2.92 0.70 2.74
CA VAL A 281 2.06 0.40 1.59
C VAL A 281 0.69 -0.16 2.04
N ARG A 282 0.66 -1.01 3.08
CA ARG A 282 -0.60 -1.43 3.74
C ARG A 282 -1.41 -0.25 4.26
N SER A 283 -0.75 0.68 4.94
CA SER A 283 -1.40 1.87 5.52
C SER A 283 -1.95 2.79 4.43
N MET A 284 -1.19 3.02 3.35
CA MET A 284 -1.63 3.77 2.18
C MET A 284 -2.85 3.10 1.50
N ARG A 285 -2.81 1.77 1.31
CA ARG A 285 -3.94 0.99 0.79
C ARG A 285 -5.20 1.13 1.66
N GLN A 286 -5.06 1.17 2.99
CA GLN A 286 -6.20 1.35 3.89
C GLN A 286 -6.80 2.77 3.83
N ILE A 287 -5.96 3.81 3.67
CA ILE A 287 -6.40 5.19 3.43
C ILE A 287 -7.15 5.28 2.10
N ALA A 288 -6.64 4.62 1.05
CA ALA A 288 -7.26 4.59 -0.28
C ALA A 288 -8.64 3.92 -0.27
N GLU A 289 -8.77 2.75 0.38
CA GLU A 289 -10.07 2.08 0.54
C GLU A 289 -11.09 2.96 1.28
N THR A 290 -10.64 3.71 2.29
CA THR A 290 -11.50 4.60 3.08
C THR A 290 -11.91 5.86 2.31
N SER A 291 -11.05 6.38 1.43
CA SER A 291 -11.33 7.57 0.60
C SER A 291 -12.03 7.25 -0.73
N GLY A 292 -12.07 5.98 -1.14
CA GLY A 292 -12.57 5.55 -2.45
C GLY A 292 -11.58 5.75 -3.60
N THR A 293 -10.31 6.10 -3.29
CA THR A 293 -9.22 6.25 -4.25
C THR A 293 -8.68 4.87 -4.66
N ARG A 294 -8.28 4.70 -5.93
CA ARG A 294 -7.59 3.49 -6.41
C ARG A 294 -6.08 3.63 -6.23
N VAL A 295 -5.41 2.54 -5.84
CA VAL A 295 -3.95 2.53 -5.70
C VAL A 295 -3.32 1.91 -6.94
N ILE A 296 -2.26 2.55 -7.45
CA ILE A 296 -1.31 2.04 -8.42
C ILE A 296 0.02 1.87 -7.69
N ALA A 297 0.69 0.73 -7.82
CA ALA A 297 2.06 0.55 -7.32
C ALA A 297 3.07 0.72 -8.46
N GLU A 298 4.06 1.58 -8.27
CA GLU A 298 5.11 1.84 -9.26
C GLU A 298 6.41 1.12 -8.97
N GLY A 299 7.30 1.07 -9.96
CA GLY A 299 8.65 0.55 -9.75
C GLY A 299 8.74 -0.95 -9.48
N ILE A 300 7.73 -1.74 -9.89
CA ILE A 300 7.77 -3.21 -9.81
C ILE A 300 8.86 -3.73 -10.77
N GLU A 301 9.99 -4.19 -10.23
CA GLU A 301 11.14 -4.73 -10.99
C GLU A 301 11.30 -6.25 -10.83
N HIS A 302 10.65 -6.85 -9.83
CA HIS A 302 10.71 -8.28 -9.53
C HIS A 302 9.32 -8.96 -9.39
N ALA A 303 9.30 -10.28 -9.56
CA ALA A 303 8.07 -11.08 -9.50
C ALA A 303 7.50 -11.11 -8.07
N GLU A 304 8.40 -11.18 -7.10
CA GLU A 304 8.17 -11.20 -5.66
C GLU A 304 7.46 -9.93 -5.20
N GLU A 305 7.89 -8.76 -5.69
CA GLU A 305 7.26 -7.46 -5.43
C GLU A 305 5.83 -7.42 -6.00
N LEU A 306 5.62 -7.93 -7.21
CA LEU A 306 4.28 -8.03 -7.82
C LEU A 306 3.35 -8.91 -6.99
N GLN A 307 3.83 -10.07 -6.53
CA GLN A 307 3.08 -10.96 -5.65
C GLN A 307 2.69 -10.26 -4.34
N VAL A 308 3.63 -9.54 -3.70
CA VAL A 308 3.35 -8.77 -2.47
C VAL A 308 2.26 -7.72 -2.71
N VAL A 309 2.45 -6.85 -3.71
CA VAL A 309 1.53 -5.75 -4.03
C VAL A 309 0.12 -6.28 -4.31
N ARG A 310 0.00 -7.33 -5.13
CA ARG A 310 -1.24 -8.03 -5.42
C ARG A 310 -1.91 -8.54 -4.14
N ASP A 311 -1.14 -9.18 -3.25
CA ASP A 311 -1.65 -9.80 -2.02
C ASP A 311 -1.99 -8.77 -0.92
N LEU A 312 -1.44 -7.55 -1.00
CA LEU A 312 -1.91 -6.39 -0.23
C LEU A 312 -3.28 -5.85 -0.72
N GLY A 313 -3.82 -6.39 -1.81
CA GLY A 313 -5.05 -5.92 -2.42
C GLY A 313 -4.88 -4.60 -3.19
N ILE A 314 -3.66 -4.33 -3.68
CA ILE A 314 -3.40 -3.30 -4.68
C ILE A 314 -3.48 -3.98 -6.04
N PHE A 315 -4.40 -3.52 -6.88
CA PHE A 315 -4.77 -4.23 -8.11
C PHE A 315 -4.26 -3.58 -9.39
N LEU A 316 -3.70 -2.38 -9.31
CA LEU A 316 -3.07 -1.70 -10.43
C LEU A 316 -1.56 -1.61 -10.19
N GLY A 317 -0.76 -1.85 -11.21
CA GLY A 317 0.70 -1.79 -11.10
C GLY A 317 1.42 -1.44 -12.39
N GLN A 318 2.61 -0.87 -12.23
CA GLN A 318 3.51 -0.41 -13.28
C GLN A 318 4.96 -0.67 -12.84
N GLY A 319 5.84 -1.00 -13.79
CA GLY A 319 7.25 -1.26 -13.50
C GLY A 319 7.93 -2.06 -14.60
N TYR A 320 9.26 -2.15 -14.55
CA TYR A 320 10.06 -2.78 -15.61
C TYR A 320 9.91 -4.31 -15.67
N PHE A 321 9.45 -4.95 -14.59
CA PHE A 321 9.03 -6.36 -14.62
C PHE A 321 7.83 -6.58 -15.53
N ILE A 322 6.89 -5.63 -15.51
CA ILE A 322 5.64 -5.67 -16.27
C ILE A 322 5.92 -5.34 -17.74
N ALA A 323 6.44 -4.14 -17.98
CA ALA A 323 6.92 -3.67 -19.28
C ALA A 323 7.74 -2.38 -19.11
N ARG A 324 8.70 -2.15 -20.02
CA ARG A 324 9.44 -0.88 -20.09
C ARG A 324 8.65 0.16 -20.91
N PRO A 325 8.92 1.47 -20.73
CA PRO A 325 8.38 2.51 -21.60
C PRO A 325 8.90 2.35 -23.03
N GLU A 326 8.00 2.18 -23.99
CA GLU A 326 8.35 1.94 -25.40
C GLU A 326 7.56 2.87 -26.34
N ALA A 327 8.13 3.17 -27.51
CA ALA A 327 7.45 4.02 -28.50
C ALA A 327 6.17 3.35 -29.05
N GLN A 328 6.18 2.01 -29.13
CA GLN A 328 5.01 1.17 -29.42
C GLN A 328 4.78 0.27 -28.19
N PRO A 329 3.90 0.63 -27.25
CA PRO A 329 3.74 -0.15 -26.03
C PRO A 329 3.06 -1.50 -26.30
N GLN A 330 3.32 -2.45 -25.41
CA GLN A 330 2.61 -3.73 -25.39
C GLN A 330 1.10 -3.50 -25.17
N ARG A 331 0.25 -4.19 -25.94
CA ARG A 331 -1.23 -4.10 -25.87
C ARG A 331 -1.88 -5.25 -25.10
N ALA A 332 -1.08 -6.15 -24.56
CA ALA A 332 -1.50 -7.27 -23.73
C ALA A 332 -0.37 -7.56 -22.73
N ILE A 333 -0.72 -8.15 -21.58
CA ILE A 333 0.29 -8.59 -20.62
C ILE A 333 1.10 -9.77 -21.18
N THR A 334 2.37 -9.86 -20.82
CA THR A 334 3.22 -10.98 -21.22
C THR A 334 2.87 -12.25 -20.45
N THR A 335 3.16 -13.43 -21.02
CA THR A 335 2.90 -14.73 -20.38
C THR A 335 3.53 -14.82 -18.99
N HIS A 336 4.76 -14.33 -18.81
CA HIS A 336 5.45 -14.38 -17.53
C HIS A 336 4.76 -13.54 -16.45
N VAL A 337 4.34 -12.32 -16.77
CA VAL A 337 3.56 -11.47 -15.86
C VAL A 337 2.21 -12.14 -15.56
N GLN A 338 1.58 -12.74 -16.57
CA GLN A 338 0.32 -13.45 -16.42
C GLN A 338 0.43 -14.71 -15.54
N GLU A 339 1.55 -15.44 -15.60
CA GLU A 339 1.86 -16.54 -14.69
C GLU A 339 1.87 -16.06 -13.24
N VAL A 340 2.71 -15.06 -12.92
CA VAL A 340 2.84 -14.50 -11.56
C VAL A 340 1.52 -13.91 -11.04
N VAL A 341 0.75 -13.22 -11.88
CA VAL A 341 -0.59 -12.73 -11.51
C VAL A 341 -1.53 -13.88 -11.15
N ASN A 342 -1.52 -14.98 -11.92
CA ASN A 342 -2.39 -16.15 -11.72
C ASN A 342 -1.87 -17.16 -10.67
N GLU A 343 -0.63 -17.02 -10.20
CA GLU A 343 -0.06 -17.91 -9.18
C GLU A 343 -0.85 -17.82 -7.87
N ARG A 344 -1.64 -18.86 -7.59
CA ARG A 344 -2.39 -19.02 -6.32
C ARG A 344 -1.51 -19.31 -5.11
N ARG A 345 -0.18 -19.20 -5.23
CA ARG A 345 0.70 -19.10 -4.07
C ARG A 345 0.48 -17.72 -3.48
N ALA A 346 -0.19 -17.68 -2.35
CA ALA A 346 -0.15 -16.51 -1.48
C ALA A 346 1.31 -16.24 -1.13
N TYR A 347 1.73 -14.99 -1.27
CA TYR A 347 3.03 -14.52 -0.87
C TYR A 347 3.19 -14.71 0.64
N VAL A 348 3.95 -15.73 1.03
CA VAL A 348 4.22 -16.04 2.44
C VAL A 348 5.32 -15.12 2.93
N HIS A 349 5.04 -13.81 3.00
CA HIS A 349 5.74 -13.01 3.99
C HIS A 349 5.42 -13.62 5.35
N GLN A 350 6.43 -13.77 6.18
CA GLN A 350 6.29 -14.37 7.50
C GLN A 350 5.32 -13.53 8.31
N GLN A 351 4.05 -13.93 8.35
CA GLN A 351 3.11 -13.34 9.28
C GLN A 351 3.69 -13.54 10.69
N PRO A 352 3.88 -12.46 11.48
CA PRO A 352 3.98 -12.60 12.92
C PRO A 352 2.83 -13.50 13.33
N SER A 353 3.16 -14.65 13.92
CA SER A 353 2.22 -15.78 13.99
C SER A 353 0.85 -15.31 14.47
N GLN A 354 -0.21 -15.61 13.71
CA GLN A 354 -1.61 -15.20 13.99
C GLN A 354 -2.17 -15.71 15.34
N LEU A 355 -1.33 -16.31 16.18
CA LEU A 355 -1.59 -16.78 17.54
C LEU A 355 -1.71 -15.64 18.57
N GLY A 356 -2.25 -14.50 18.14
CA GLY A 356 -2.92 -13.50 18.98
C GLY A 356 -4.38 -13.24 18.56
N ALA A 357 -4.78 -13.63 17.35
CA ALA A 357 -6.09 -13.28 16.78
C ALA A 357 -7.17 -14.37 16.92
N GLY A 358 -6.78 -15.65 16.99
CA GLY A 358 -7.70 -16.80 16.91
C GLY A 358 -8.72 -17.00 18.03
N ASN A 359 -8.81 -16.12 19.03
CA ASN A 359 -9.74 -16.26 20.17
C ASN A 359 -10.62 -15.03 20.45
N VAL A 360 -10.58 -13.96 19.63
CA VAL A 360 -11.54 -12.85 19.79
C VAL A 360 -12.86 -13.23 19.14
N THR A 361 -13.87 -13.45 19.97
CA THR A 361 -15.25 -13.76 19.58
C THR A 361 -16.05 -12.48 19.30
N LEU A 362 -17.12 -12.59 18.51
CA LEU A 362 -17.99 -11.44 18.22
C LEU A 362 -18.69 -10.85 19.45
N GLU A 363 -18.85 -11.64 20.52
CA GLU A 363 -19.32 -11.18 21.82
C GLU A 363 -18.55 -9.97 22.37
N ARG A 364 -17.23 -9.87 22.10
CA ARG A 364 -16.39 -8.74 22.55
C ARG A 364 -16.55 -7.46 21.75
N ILE A 365 -17.09 -7.52 20.53
CA ILE A 365 -17.24 -6.36 19.63
C ILE A 365 -18.70 -5.95 19.40
N ALA A 366 -19.65 -6.81 19.77
CA ALA A 366 -21.06 -6.53 19.69
C ALA A 366 -21.44 -5.45 20.72
N SER A 367 -22.13 -4.41 20.27
CA SER A 367 -22.85 -3.48 21.14
C SER A 367 -24.34 -3.80 21.13
N TYR A 368 -24.97 -3.73 22.30
CA TYR A 368 -26.42 -3.85 22.38
C TYR A 368 -27.07 -2.56 21.88
N VAL A 369 -27.89 -2.66 20.83
CA VAL A 369 -28.74 -1.56 20.34
C VAL A 369 -30.17 -2.00 20.51
N ALA A 370 -30.93 -1.31 21.36
CA ALA A 370 -32.33 -1.65 21.59
C ALA A 370 -33.10 -1.67 20.24
N PRO A 371 -33.79 -2.75 19.88
CA PRO A 371 -34.31 -2.91 18.52
C PRO A 371 -35.55 -2.04 18.22
N VAL A 372 -36.06 -2.15 16.99
CA VAL A 372 -37.40 -1.69 16.60
C VAL A 372 -38.26 -2.86 16.11
N SER A 373 -39.59 -2.73 16.21
CA SER A 373 -40.53 -3.70 15.63
C SER A 373 -40.62 -3.51 14.11
N PRO A 374 -40.88 -4.56 13.30
CA PRO A 374 -41.15 -4.43 11.86
C PRO A 374 -42.25 -3.41 11.51
N ASP A 375 -43.20 -3.19 12.43
CA ASP A 375 -44.33 -2.27 12.29
C ASP A 375 -44.02 -0.82 12.71
N THR A 376 -42.85 -0.56 13.33
CA THR A 376 -42.42 0.78 13.73
C THR A 376 -42.41 1.72 12.52
N ARG A 377 -42.94 2.94 12.65
CA ARG A 377 -43.10 3.83 11.50
C ARG A 377 -41.74 4.35 11.08
N SER A 378 -41.52 4.49 9.77
CA SER A 378 -40.22 4.90 9.23
C SER A 378 -39.81 6.30 9.73
N GLU A 379 -40.78 7.19 10.02
CA GLU A 379 -40.52 8.49 10.65
C GLU A 379 -40.02 8.41 12.10
N ASP A 380 -40.47 7.41 12.87
CA ASP A 380 -39.97 7.16 14.24
C ASP A 380 -38.53 6.61 14.21
N VAL A 381 -38.20 5.80 13.21
CA VAL A 381 -36.83 5.31 12.97
C VAL A 381 -35.89 6.45 12.57
N VAL A 382 -36.34 7.39 11.72
CA VAL A 382 -35.57 8.60 11.39
C VAL A 382 -35.36 9.46 12.63
N ALA A 383 -36.41 9.73 13.41
CA ALA A 383 -36.30 10.51 14.65
C ALA A 383 -35.32 9.87 15.65
N ARG A 384 -35.23 8.54 15.68
CA ARG A 384 -34.27 7.81 16.51
C ARG A 384 -32.82 8.05 16.09
N PHE A 385 -32.51 8.03 14.79
CA PHE A 385 -31.20 8.42 14.27
C PHE A 385 -30.92 9.93 14.46
N GLU A 386 -31.91 10.79 14.36
CA GLU A 386 -31.76 12.23 14.65
C GLU A 386 -31.45 12.48 16.14
N SER A 387 -32.02 11.68 17.05
CA SER A 387 -31.82 11.79 18.51
C SER A 387 -30.48 11.27 19.01
N ASP A 388 -29.87 10.31 18.29
CA ASP A 388 -28.57 9.72 18.62
C ASP A 388 -27.63 9.81 17.41
N PRO A 389 -26.71 10.79 17.38
CA PRO A 389 -25.71 10.92 16.31
C PRO A 389 -24.68 9.79 16.24
N ALA A 390 -24.49 8.99 17.31
CA ALA A 390 -23.57 7.85 17.32
C ALA A 390 -24.21 6.55 16.83
N LEU A 391 -25.54 6.52 16.72
CA LEU A 391 -26.31 5.40 16.21
C LEU A 391 -26.22 5.34 14.68
N GLU A 392 -25.49 4.38 14.13
CA GLU A 392 -25.37 4.16 12.68
C GLU A 392 -26.28 3.04 12.15
N VAL A 393 -26.72 2.13 13.01
CA VAL A 393 -27.53 0.97 12.64
C VAL A 393 -28.66 0.72 13.64
N LEU A 394 -29.82 0.28 13.14
CA LEU A 394 -30.96 -0.13 13.96
C LEU A 394 -31.41 -1.55 13.56
N PRO A 395 -31.35 -2.54 14.49
CA PRO A 395 -31.84 -3.88 14.24
C PRO A 395 -33.36 -3.92 14.33
N VAL A 396 -33.99 -4.60 13.38
CA VAL A 396 -35.43 -4.88 13.36
C VAL A 396 -35.63 -6.29 13.91
N VAL A 397 -36.39 -6.41 15.00
CA VAL A 397 -36.53 -7.67 15.76
C VAL A 397 -38.00 -7.99 15.96
N GLU A 398 -38.39 -9.23 15.65
CA GLU A 398 -39.70 -9.79 15.96
C GLU A 398 -39.51 -11.07 16.80
N ARG A 399 -40.18 -11.15 17.96
CA ARG A 399 -40.15 -12.33 18.86
C ARG A 399 -38.71 -12.80 19.16
N ASP A 400 -37.87 -11.88 19.61
CA ASP A 400 -36.43 -12.05 19.89
C ASP A 400 -35.55 -12.48 18.71
N ARG A 401 -36.08 -12.52 17.47
CA ARG A 401 -35.31 -12.84 16.27
C ARG A 401 -35.11 -11.60 15.41
N ALA A 402 -33.88 -11.41 14.96
CA ALA A 402 -33.57 -10.39 13.97
C ALA A 402 -34.19 -10.74 12.62
N VAL A 403 -34.98 -9.82 12.08
CA VAL A 403 -35.69 -9.96 10.79
C VAL A 403 -35.28 -8.89 9.77
N GLY A 404 -34.47 -7.92 10.19
CA GLY A 404 -33.84 -6.96 9.29
C GLY A 404 -32.86 -6.01 9.98
N LEU A 405 -32.16 -5.20 9.19
CA LEU A 405 -31.26 -4.14 9.66
C LEU A 405 -31.53 -2.85 8.89
N ILE A 406 -31.46 -1.70 9.57
CA ILE A 406 -31.61 -0.38 8.95
C ILE A 406 -30.34 0.42 9.20
N GLY A 407 -29.64 0.81 8.13
CA GLY A 407 -28.47 1.68 8.21
C GLY A 407 -28.83 3.16 8.06
N ARG A 408 -28.25 4.03 8.89
CA ARG A 408 -28.46 5.48 8.95
C ARG A 408 -28.33 6.14 7.58
N ALA A 409 -27.19 5.94 6.91
CA ALA A 409 -26.91 6.55 5.61
C ALA A 409 -27.93 6.17 4.51
N SER A 410 -28.36 4.90 4.48
CA SER A 410 -29.37 4.40 3.54
C SER A 410 -30.73 5.04 3.79
N LEU A 411 -31.17 5.09 5.05
CA LEU A 411 -32.47 5.67 5.41
C LEU A 411 -32.50 7.19 5.18
N ILE A 412 -31.50 7.93 5.68
CA ILE A 412 -31.44 9.39 5.52
C ILE A 412 -31.30 9.77 4.05
N GLY A 413 -30.44 9.09 3.27
CA GLY A 413 -30.29 9.34 1.83
C GLY A 413 -31.56 9.05 1.02
N ARG A 414 -32.43 8.14 1.50
CA ARG A 414 -33.75 7.87 0.92
C ARG A 414 -34.76 8.96 1.29
N PHE A 415 -34.75 9.42 2.55
CA PHE A 415 -35.68 10.44 3.06
C PHE A 415 -35.32 11.89 2.66
N ALA A 416 -34.07 12.15 2.28
CA ALA A 416 -33.62 13.45 1.76
C ALA A 416 -34.16 13.81 0.36
N ARG A 417 -34.78 12.86 -0.36
CA ARG A 417 -35.37 13.10 -1.68
C ARG A 417 -36.75 13.77 -1.55
N PRO A 418 -37.13 14.74 -2.42
CA PRO A 418 -38.43 15.42 -2.37
C PRO A 418 -39.61 14.45 -2.30
N PHE A 419 -40.65 14.82 -1.54
CA PHE A 419 -41.90 14.06 -1.32
C PHE A 419 -41.77 12.68 -0.64
N THR A 420 -40.55 12.21 -0.35
CA THR A 420 -40.34 10.86 0.19
C THR A 420 -40.75 10.75 1.65
N ARG A 421 -40.64 11.84 2.43
CA ARG A 421 -41.07 11.87 3.84
C ARG A 421 -42.59 11.74 3.95
N GLU A 422 -43.36 12.44 3.12
CA GLU A 422 -44.82 12.33 3.07
C GLU A 422 -45.29 10.95 2.57
N LEU A 423 -44.59 10.37 1.59
CA LEU A 423 -44.97 9.09 0.96
C LEU A 423 -44.57 7.83 1.76
N TYR A 424 -43.53 7.90 2.59
CA TYR A 424 -42.96 6.73 3.27
C TYR A 424 -42.80 6.88 4.79
N GLY A 425 -42.85 8.09 5.38
CA GLY A 425 -42.68 8.27 6.83
C GLY A 425 -43.68 7.48 7.68
N ARG A 426 -44.95 7.43 7.24
CA ARG A 426 -46.02 6.69 7.91
C ARG A 426 -46.02 5.18 7.67
N LYS A 427 -45.18 4.66 6.76
CA LYS A 427 -45.11 3.23 6.43
C LYS A 427 -44.24 2.48 7.45
N PRO A 428 -44.53 1.20 7.72
CA PRO A 428 -43.72 0.38 8.62
C PRO A 428 -42.28 0.25 8.10
N CYS A 429 -41.31 0.21 9.01
CA CYS A 429 -39.89 0.23 8.68
C CYS A 429 -39.42 -1.05 7.96
N SER A 430 -40.20 -2.13 8.07
CA SER A 430 -40.09 -3.33 7.24
C SER A 430 -40.11 -3.06 5.72
N ALA A 431 -40.71 -1.96 5.27
CA ALA A 431 -40.70 -1.54 3.86
C ALA A 431 -39.40 -0.85 3.40
N VAL A 432 -38.48 -0.55 4.33
CA VAL A 432 -37.23 0.20 4.05
C VAL A 432 -35.97 -0.43 4.66
N MET A 433 -36.10 -1.48 5.48
CA MET A 433 -34.98 -2.27 6.02
C MET A 433 -34.30 -3.16 4.97
N GLU A 434 -33.09 -3.60 5.27
CA GLU A 434 -32.46 -4.76 4.63
C GLU A 434 -33.09 -6.04 5.20
N PRO A 435 -33.86 -6.84 4.42
CA PRO A 435 -34.54 -8.04 4.90
C PRO A 435 -33.63 -9.27 5.05
N ARG A 436 -32.37 -9.22 4.57
CA ARG A 436 -31.38 -10.30 4.73
C ARG A 436 -30.06 -9.75 5.29
N PRO A 437 -30.06 -9.25 6.53
CA PRO A 437 -28.83 -8.77 7.16
C PRO A 437 -27.86 -9.92 7.38
N LEU A 438 -26.56 -9.63 7.35
CA LEU A 438 -25.56 -10.58 7.80
C LEU A 438 -25.75 -10.84 9.30
N THR A 439 -25.85 -12.13 9.65
CA THR A 439 -26.05 -12.61 11.01
C THR A 439 -24.96 -13.61 11.35
N PHE A 440 -24.32 -13.41 12.49
CA PHE A 440 -23.30 -14.31 13.02
C PHE A 440 -23.66 -14.72 14.46
N ASP A 441 -23.24 -15.91 14.88
CA ASP A 441 -23.32 -16.29 16.30
C ASP A 441 -22.21 -15.56 17.09
N LYS A 442 -22.49 -15.20 18.35
CA LYS A 442 -21.55 -14.48 19.21
C LYS A 442 -20.23 -15.23 19.45
N ALA A 443 -20.23 -16.55 19.33
CA ALA A 443 -19.05 -17.41 19.46
C ALA A 443 -18.19 -17.50 18.17
N ALA A 444 -18.66 -16.95 17.05
CA ALA A 444 -17.86 -16.87 15.82
C ALA A 444 -16.61 -16.00 16.04
N ARG A 445 -15.52 -16.28 15.31
CA ARG A 445 -14.25 -15.58 15.46
C ARG A 445 -14.15 -14.39 14.49
N VAL A 446 -13.45 -13.35 14.94
CA VAL A 446 -13.11 -12.18 14.11
C VAL A 446 -12.38 -12.55 12.81
N GLU A 447 -11.53 -13.58 12.84
CA GLU A 447 -10.79 -14.09 11.67
C GLU A 447 -11.69 -14.73 10.60
N ASP A 448 -12.75 -15.43 11.01
CA ASP A 448 -13.69 -16.05 10.06
C ASP A 448 -14.43 -14.96 9.28
N LEU A 449 -14.76 -13.84 9.95
CA LEU A 449 -15.36 -12.67 9.32
C LEU A 449 -14.37 -11.92 8.43
N SER A 450 -13.09 -11.77 8.83
CA SER A 450 -12.10 -11.08 7.99
C SER A 450 -11.87 -11.80 6.65
N ARG A 451 -11.92 -13.13 6.65
CA ARG A 451 -11.89 -13.95 5.43
C ARG A 451 -13.09 -13.69 4.53
N MET A 452 -14.30 -13.67 5.09
CA MET A 452 -15.53 -13.35 4.32
C MET A 452 -15.54 -11.92 3.77
N ILE A 453 -14.92 -10.95 4.45
CA ILE A 453 -14.71 -9.58 3.93
C ILE A 453 -13.82 -9.63 2.68
N ALA A 454 -12.67 -10.31 2.78
CA ALA A 454 -11.70 -10.45 1.68
C ALA A 454 -12.29 -11.21 0.46
N GLU A 455 -13.19 -12.17 0.70
CA GLU A 455 -13.90 -12.94 -0.34
C GLU A 455 -15.07 -12.18 -0.99
N GLY A 456 -15.26 -10.89 -0.68
CA GLY A 456 -16.15 -9.99 -1.41
C GLY A 456 -17.43 -9.53 -0.69
N ALA A 457 -17.65 -9.92 0.57
CA ALA A 457 -18.81 -9.46 1.36
C ALA A 457 -18.71 -7.99 1.84
N SER A 458 -17.60 -7.30 1.53
CA SER A 458 -17.24 -5.97 2.04
C SER A 458 -18.40 -4.95 2.07
N ARG A 459 -19.17 -4.79 0.98
CA ARG A 459 -20.28 -3.80 0.92
C ARG A 459 -21.39 -4.01 1.96
N GLN A 460 -21.66 -5.26 2.38
CA GLN A 460 -22.68 -5.54 3.39
C GLN A 460 -22.13 -5.37 4.82
N ILE A 461 -20.85 -5.70 5.04
CA ILE A 461 -20.23 -5.63 6.37
C ILE A 461 -19.94 -4.18 6.79
N THR A 462 -19.60 -3.29 5.85
CA THR A 462 -19.45 -1.84 6.12
C THR A 462 -20.74 -1.20 6.66
N ALA A 463 -21.91 -1.71 6.28
CA ALA A 463 -23.21 -1.26 6.78
C ALA A 463 -23.56 -1.80 8.18
N GLY A 464 -22.70 -2.64 8.78
CA GLY A 464 -22.93 -3.33 10.05
C GLY A 464 -23.64 -4.67 9.89
N PHE A 465 -23.51 -5.52 10.91
CA PHE A 465 -24.08 -6.85 10.96
C PHE A 465 -24.69 -7.15 12.33
N ILE A 466 -25.52 -8.19 12.39
CA ILE A 466 -26.22 -8.61 13.60
C ILE A 466 -25.47 -9.77 14.26
N VAL A 467 -25.29 -9.67 15.57
CA VAL A 467 -24.74 -10.74 16.40
C VAL A 467 -25.89 -11.40 17.14
N THR A 468 -25.87 -12.73 17.17
CA THR A 468 -26.92 -13.58 17.73
C THR A 468 -26.39 -14.52 18.81
N ASP A 469 -27.25 -14.93 19.73
CA ASP A 469 -26.96 -15.97 20.72
C ASP A 469 -27.99 -17.09 20.55
N GLN A 470 -27.56 -18.21 19.97
CA GLN A 470 -28.45 -19.34 19.63
C GLN A 470 -29.63 -18.92 18.73
N GLY A 471 -29.37 -18.01 17.78
CA GLY A 471 -30.38 -17.50 16.85
C GLY A 471 -31.37 -16.48 17.42
N ARG A 472 -31.16 -15.99 18.65
CA ARG A 472 -31.83 -14.81 19.21
C ARG A 472 -30.98 -13.56 19.02
N TYR A 473 -31.59 -12.39 18.93
CA TYR A 473 -30.87 -11.11 18.86
C TYR A 473 -30.03 -10.89 20.13
N PHE A 474 -28.72 -10.67 19.95
CA PHE A 474 -27.78 -10.37 21.03
C PHE A 474 -27.26 -8.94 20.94
N GLY A 475 -26.88 -8.50 19.74
CA GLY A 475 -26.30 -7.19 19.52
C GLY A 475 -26.12 -6.86 18.04
N VAL A 476 -25.49 -5.73 17.77
CA VAL A 476 -24.99 -5.36 16.43
C VAL A 476 -23.50 -5.07 16.53
N ALA A 477 -22.78 -5.26 15.43
CA ALA A 477 -21.39 -4.81 15.31
C ALA A 477 -21.22 -4.06 14.00
N GLN A 478 -20.40 -3.01 14.02
CA GLN A 478 -20.13 -2.18 12.86
C GLN A 478 -18.86 -2.67 12.15
N GLY A 479 -18.84 -2.66 10.82
CA GLY A 479 -17.67 -3.10 10.04
C GLY A 479 -16.39 -2.37 10.43
N HIS A 480 -16.46 -1.06 10.71
CA HIS A 480 -15.31 -0.28 11.16
C HIS A 480 -14.82 -0.66 12.56
N ALA A 481 -15.70 -1.15 13.45
CA ALA A 481 -15.32 -1.57 14.81
C ALA A 481 -14.59 -2.92 14.77
N LEU A 482 -15.04 -3.83 13.90
CA LEU A 482 -14.33 -5.07 13.56
C LEU A 482 -12.94 -4.76 12.98
N MET A 483 -12.86 -3.88 11.97
CA MET A 483 -11.58 -3.45 11.38
C MET A 483 -10.65 -2.81 12.42
N ARG A 484 -11.17 -1.90 13.27
CA ARG A 484 -10.37 -1.28 14.32
C ARG A 484 -9.79 -2.32 15.27
N HIS A 485 -10.56 -3.31 15.73
CA HIS A 485 -10.00 -4.38 16.56
C HIS A 485 -8.96 -5.25 15.83
N ILE A 486 -9.16 -5.56 14.55
CA ILE A 486 -8.13 -6.24 13.74
C ILE A 486 -6.83 -5.39 13.71
N THR A 487 -6.95 -4.07 13.52
CA THR A 487 -5.82 -3.13 13.53
C THR A 487 -5.16 -3.01 14.91
N ASP A 488 -5.95 -2.87 15.99
CA ASP A 488 -5.45 -2.82 17.37
C ASP A 488 -4.64 -4.10 17.69
N MET A 489 -5.16 -5.27 17.30
CA MET A 489 -4.51 -6.57 17.49
C MET A 489 -3.23 -6.72 16.64
N GLN A 490 -3.21 -6.17 15.42
CA GLN A 490 -2.01 -6.12 14.59
C GLN A 490 -0.94 -5.16 15.14
N LEU A 491 -1.36 -4.03 15.71
CA LEU A 491 -0.48 -3.08 16.39
C LEU A 491 0.14 -3.69 17.66
N ASP A 492 -0.64 -4.43 18.44
CA ASP A 492 -0.12 -5.16 19.61
C ASP A 492 0.85 -6.28 19.21
N ALA A 493 0.53 -7.07 18.19
CA ALA A 493 1.44 -8.09 17.65
C ALA A 493 2.75 -7.48 17.15
N ALA A 494 2.71 -6.34 16.46
CA ALA A 494 3.91 -5.63 16.00
C ALA A 494 4.71 -4.99 17.14
N ARG A 495 4.03 -4.40 18.13
CA ARG A 495 4.65 -3.75 19.31
C ARG A 495 5.47 -4.70 20.17
N TYR A 496 5.07 -5.98 20.23
CA TYR A 496 5.74 -7.00 21.02
C TYR A 496 6.49 -8.05 20.19
N ALA A 497 6.63 -7.87 18.87
CA ALA A 497 7.46 -8.75 18.05
C ALA A 497 8.96 -8.45 18.25
N ASN A 498 9.79 -9.49 18.14
CA ASN A 498 11.23 -9.35 18.06
C ASN A 498 11.61 -8.71 16.70
N PRO A 499 12.37 -7.60 16.67
CA PRO A 499 12.56 -6.81 15.46
C PRO A 499 13.36 -7.52 14.35
N LEU A 500 14.16 -8.53 14.70
CA LEU A 500 15.04 -9.23 13.76
C LEU A 500 14.36 -10.43 13.07
N THR A 501 13.35 -11.01 13.73
CA THR A 501 12.72 -12.28 13.32
C THR A 501 11.21 -12.19 13.17
N LEU A 502 10.59 -11.08 13.59
CA LEU A 502 9.14 -10.84 13.64
C LEU A 502 8.34 -11.85 14.47
N LEU A 503 9.01 -12.76 15.17
CA LEU A 503 8.39 -13.70 16.09
C LEU A 503 7.90 -12.96 17.34
N PRO A 504 6.79 -13.39 17.96
CA PRO A 504 6.32 -12.84 19.23
C PRO A 504 7.43 -12.85 20.29
N GLY A 505 7.63 -11.72 20.96
CA GLY A 505 8.54 -11.57 22.09
C GLY A 505 7.90 -11.96 23.42
N ASN A 506 8.53 -11.52 24.52
CA ASN A 506 8.22 -11.99 25.88
C ASN A 506 6.75 -11.81 26.28
N VAL A 507 6.13 -10.65 26.07
CA VAL A 507 4.74 -10.41 26.51
C VAL A 507 3.74 -11.40 25.87
N PRO A 508 3.69 -11.58 24.52
CA PRO A 508 2.89 -12.64 23.90
C PRO A 508 3.26 -14.07 24.32
N ILE A 509 4.53 -14.36 24.61
CA ILE A 509 4.98 -15.67 25.12
C ILE A 509 4.33 -15.94 26.49
N ASP A 510 4.43 -14.99 27.41
CA ASP A 510 3.94 -15.08 28.78
C ASP A 510 2.40 -15.15 28.79
N ASP A 511 1.72 -14.27 28.05
CA ASP A 511 0.26 -14.27 27.86
C ASP A 511 -0.25 -15.61 27.31
N TYR A 512 0.48 -16.22 26.35
CA TYR A 512 0.10 -17.52 25.81
C TYR A 512 0.25 -18.64 26.86
N MET A 513 1.35 -18.64 27.62
CA MET A 513 1.58 -19.65 28.66
C MET A 513 0.54 -19.55 29.79
N ASP A 514 0.31 -18.36 30.35
CA ASP A 514 -0.69 -18.16 31.40
C ASP A 514 -2.10 -18.53 30.92
N ARG A 515 -2.45 -18.20 29.66
CA ARG A 515 -3.71 -18.63 29.07
C ARG A 515 -3.82 -20.14 28.96
N MET A 516 -2.77 -20.86 28.59
CA MET A 516 -2.79 -22.33 28.53
C MET A 516 -2.90 -22.99 29.92
N ILE A 517 -2.24 -22.42 30.92
CA ILE A 517 -2.35 -22.84 32.33
C ILE A 517 -3.78 -22.60 32.83
N GLY A 518 -4.34 -21.41 32.61
CA GLY A 518 -5.71 -21.05 32.98
C GLY A 518 -6.79 -21.88 32.27
N GLU A 519 -6.62 -22.15 30.97
CA GLU A 519 -7.47 -23.04 30.16
C GLU A 519 -7.26 -24.54 30.51
N ARG A 520 -6.35 -24.89 31.43
CA ARG A 520 -6.00 -26.26 31.84
C ARG A 520 -5.59 -27.16 30.66
N GLN A 521 -4.86 -26.61 29.69
CA GLN A 521 -4.34 -27.35 28.54
C GLN A 521 -2.91 -27.85 28.82
N SER A 522 -2.60 -29.04 28.30
CA SER A 522 -1.24 -29.59 28.36
C SER A 522 -0.43 -29.16 27.14
N PHE A 523 0.83 -28.83 27.34
CA PHE A 523 1.78 -28.45 26.28
C PHE A 523 3.22 -28.82 26.66
N HIS A 524 4.13 -28.76 25.70
CA HIS A 524 5.57 -28.94 25.94
C HIS A 524 6.27 -27.61 25.70
N ALA A 525 6.86 -27.04 26.74
CA ALA A 525 7.68 -25.84 26.65
C ALA A 525 9.09 -26.24 26.24
N CYS A 526 9.47 -25.96 25.00
CA CYS A 526 10.77 -26.25 24.44
C CYS A 526 11.57 -24.95 24.31
N TYR A 527 12.53 -24.75 25.20
CA TYR A 527 13.48 -23.64 25.14
C TYR A 527 14.61 -24.02 24.19
N VAL A 528 14.84 -23.19 23.18
CA VAL A 528 15.84 -23.38 22.14
C VAL A 528 16.91 -22.29 22.24
N ASP A 529 18.18 -22.68 22.13
CA ASP A 529 19.33 -21.78 22.27
C ASP A 529 20.45 -22.19 21.29
N LEU A 530 21.23 -21.20 20.85
CA LEU A 530 22.31 -21.33 19.88
C LEU A 530 23.69 -21.40 20.56
N ASP A 531 24.33 -22.57 20.50
CA ASP A 531 25.64 -22.80 21.10
C ASP A 531 26.77 -22.06 20.37
N ASN A 532 27.76 -21.56 21.12
CA ASN A 532 28.90 -20.80 20.60
C ASN A 532 28.55 -19.54 19.77
N PHE A 533 27.34 -19.00 19.89
CA PHE A 533 26.89 -17.84 19.11
C PHE A 533 27.76 -16.59 19.30
N LYS A 534 28.20 -16.31 20.53
CA LYS A 534 29.07 -15.15 20.78
C LYS A 534 30.45 -15.28 20.11
N PRO A 535 31.23 -16.37 20.29
CA PRO A 535 32.44 -16.61 19.51
C PRO A 535 32.22 -16.52 17.99
N PHE A 536 31.07 -16.99 17.49
CA PHE A 536 30.70 -16.84 16.08
C PHE A 536 30.59 -15.36 15.67
N ASN A 537 29.90 -14.52 16.45
CA ASN A 537 29.80 -13.08 16.18
C ASN A 537 31.15 -12.35 16.28
N ASP A 538 31.99 -12.74 17.24
CA ASP A 538 33.32 -12.17 17.46
C ASP A 538 34.26 -12.46 16.25
N VAL A 539 34.06 -13.57 15.52
CA VAL A 539 34.86 -13.96 14.33
C VAL A 539 34.24 -13.53 12.99
N PHE A 540 32.93 -13.72 12.81
CA PHE A 540 32.25 -13.54 11.52
C PHE A 540 31.41 -12.25 11.42
N GLY A 541 31.31 -11.48 12.52
CA GLY A 541 30.62 -10.21 12.58
C GLY A 541 29.10 -10.32 12.78
N TYR A 542 28.53 -9.32 13.46
CA TYR A 542 27.13 -9.28 13.88
C TYR A 542 26.12 -9.52 12.75
N ARG A 543 26.34 -8.99 11.54
CA ARG A 543 25.43 -9.22 10.40
C ARG A 543 25.28 -10.71 10.06
N ARG A 544 26.38 -11.47 10.07
CA ARG A 544 26.33 -12.92 9.82
C ARG A 544 25.71 -13.67 11.00
N GLY A 545 25.82 -13.11 12.21
CA GLY A 545 25.11 -13.55 13.40
C GLY A 545 23.59 -13.37 13.29
N ASP A 546 23.16 -12.21 12.80
CA ASP A 546 21.76 -11.89 12.53
C ASP A 546 21.17 -12.85 11.49
N ASP A 547 21.89 -13.11 10.39
CA ASP A 547 21.54 -14.11 9.37
C ASP A 547 21.37 -15.52 9.96
N LEU A 548 22.12 -15.84 11.03
CA LEU A 548 22.10 -17.13 11.73
C LEU A 548 20.95 -17.22 12.75
N ILE A 549 20.62 -16.13 13.45
CA ILE A 549 19.39 -16.02 14.26
C ILE A 549 18.15 -16.20 13.35
N GLN A 550 18.15 -15.57 12.17
CA GLN A 550 17.09 -15.74 11.18
C GLN A 550 17.01 -17.16 10.62
N LEU A 551 18.13 -17.88 10.49
CA LEU A 551 18.11 -19.31 10.17
C LEU A 551 17.39 -20.12 11.26
N VAL A 552 17.69 -19.90 12.54
CA VAL A 552 17.00 -20.58 13.65
C VAL A 552 15.49 -20.31 13.60
N ALA A 553 15.08 -19.05 13.42
CA ALA A 553 13.67 -18.68 13.26
C ALA A 553 12.99 -19.43 12.10
N ARG A 554 13.62 -19.45 10.90
CA ARG A 554 13.10 -20.19 9.73
C ARG A 554 12.97 -21.69 9.98
N VAL A 555 13.97 -22.30 10.63
CA VAL A 555 13.95 -23.74 10.96
C VAL A 555 12.82 -24.07 11.94
N LEU A 556 12.67 -23.29 13.02
CA LEU A 556 11.62 -23.49 14.01
C LEU A 556 10.21 -23.23 13.44
N MET A 557 10.06 -22.23 12.56
CA MET A 557 8.82 -21.99 11.82
C MET A 557 8.46 -23.14 10.88
N ALA A 558 9.45 -23.79 10.24
CA ALA A 558 9.20 -24.88 9.30
C ALA A 558 8.75 -26.19 10.00
N VAL A 559 9.07 -26.39 11.28
CA VAL A 559 8.69 -27.60 12.03
C VAL A 559 7.44 -27.44 12.90
N ARG A 560 6.97 -26.23 13.18
CA ARG A 560 5.77 -26.01 14.01
C ARG A 560 4.47 -26.34 13.25
N ASN A 561 3.42 -26.78 13.94
CA ASN A 561 2.07 -26.73 13.38
C ASN A 561 1.46 -25.33 13.68
N PRO A 562 1.19 -24.49 12.68
CA PRO A 562 0.74 -23.11 12.90
C PRO A 562 -0.65 -23.00 13.56
N GLU A 563 -1.49 -24.05 13.49
CA GLU A 563 -2.81 -24.07 14.13
C GLU A 563 -2.74 -24.45 15.63
N ARG A 564 -1.64 -25.07 16.06
CA ARG A 564 -1.54 -25.73 17.37
C ARG A 564 -0.43 -25.17 18.24
N ASP A 565 0.74 -24.93 17.66
CA ASP A 565 1.99 -24.68 18.38
C ASP A 565 2.35 -23.21 18.30
N PHE A 566 2.84 -22.65 19.41
CA PHE A 566 3.30 -21.26 19.49
C PHE A 566 4.82 -21.21 19.41
N LEU A 567 5.38 -20.22 18.72
CA LEU A 567 6.82 -19.97 18.64
C LEU A 567 7.07 -18.49 18.85
N GLY A 568 7.93 -18.16 19.80
CA GLY A 568 8.41 -16.81 20.08
C GLY A 568 9.93 -16.72 20.15
N HIS A 569 10.44 -15.50 20.16
CA HIS A 569 11.87 -15.17 20.26
C HIS A 569 12.05 -14.21 21.44
N ILE A 570 12.68 -14.71 22.51
CA ILE A 570 12.91 -14.01 23.78
C ILE A 570 13.90 -12.85 23.59
N GLY A 571 15.03 -13.14 22.96
CA GLY A 571 16.04 -12.17 22.49
C GLY A 571 17.40 -12.82 22.23
N GLY A 572 18.19 -12.23 21.33
CA GLY A 572 19.53 -12.75 21.00
C GLY A 572 19.47 -14.14 20.37
N ASP A 573 20.05 -15.12 21.05
CA ASP A 573 20.07 -16.54 20.72
C ASP A 573 18.94 -17.36 21.38
N ASP A 574 18.09 -16.75 22.23
CA ASP A 574 17.04 -17.42 22.99
C ASP A 574 15.67 -17.45 22.29
N PHE A 575 15.15 -18.66 22.00
CA PHE A 575 13.82 -18.90 21.43
C PHE A 575 12.98 -19.83 22.32
N LEU A 576 11.65 -19.73 22.21
CA LEU A 576 10.72 -20.62 22.92
C LEU A 576 9.64 -21.13 21.96
N ILE A 577 9.49 -22.45 21.88
CA ILE A 577 8.41 -23.10 21.12
C ILE A 577 7.55 -23.96 22.07
N LEU A 578 6.25 -23.70 22.07
CA LEU A 578 5.25 -24.34 22.92
C LEU A 578 4.43 -25.31 22.07
N PHE A 579 4.75 -26.59 22.14
CA PHE A 579 4.06 -27.61 21.34
C PHE A 579 2.81 -28.14 22.04
N ARG A 580 1.67 -28.06 21.35
CA ARG A 580 0.46 -28.86 21.64
C ARG A 580 0.31 -30.03 20.68
N SER A 581 1.07 -30.06 19.58
CA SER A 581 1.10 -31.19 18.66
C SER A 581 1.69 -32.45 19.34
N PRO A 582 1.08 -33.64 19.14
CA PRO A 582 1.51 -34.87 19.84
C PRO A 582 2.86 -35.42 19.33
N ASP A 583 3.29 -35.00 18.15
CA ASP A 583 4.56 -35.34 17.48
C ASP A 583 5.69 -34.34 17.80
N TRP A 584 5.56 -33.56 18.88
CA TRP A 584 6.54 -32.54 19.31
C TRP A 584 7.99 -33.04 19.34
N GLU A 585 8.24 -34.26 19.84
CA GLU A 585 9.61 -34.78 19.95
C GLU A 585 10.23 -35.01 18.56
N ALA A 586 9.43 -35.48 17.60
CA ALA A 586 9.86 -35.62 16.21
C ALA A 586 10.12 -34.26 15.57
N ARG A 587 9.28 -33.24 15.87
CA ARG A 587 9.47 -31.86 15.39
C ARG A 587 10.75 -31.21 15.96
N CYS A 588 11.06 -31.44 17.23
CA CYS A 588 12.34 -31.01 17.82
C CYS A 588 13.54 -31.69 17.13
N ARG A 589 13.49 -33.00 16.89
CA ARG A 589 14.56 -33.75 16.20
C ARG A 589 14.72 -33.32 14.73
N GLU A 590 13.63 -33.00 14.05
CA GLU A 590 13.63 -32.42 12.70
C GLU A 590 14.27 -31.02 12.70
N ALA A 591 13.97 -30.16 13.68
CA ALA A 591 14.60 -28.83 13.80
C ALA A 591 16.12 -28.95 13.97
N LEU A 592 16.57 -29.82 14.86
CA LEU A 592 18.00 -30.12 15.05
C LEU A 592 18.65 -30.63 13.75
N THR A 593 17.95 -31.48 12.99
CA THR A 593 18.48 -32.05 11.74
C THR A 593 18.59 -30.98 10.64
N ARG A 594 17.54 -30.17 10.45
CA ARG A 594 17.52 -29.05 9.49
C ARG A 594 18.55 -27.98 9.81
N PHE A 595 18.65 -27.60 11.09
CA PHE A 595 19.65 -26.63 11.52
C PHE A 595 21.06 -27.16 11.26
N GLY A 596 21.36 -28.41 11.63
CA GLY A 596 22.68 -29.02 11.39
C GLY A 596 23.08 -29.09 9.92
N ALA A 597 22.12 -29.26 9.01
CA ALA A 597 22.39 -29.22 7.57
C ALA A 597 22.65 -27.77 7.08
N ALA A 598 21.77 -26.82 7.42
CA ALA A 598 21.84 -25.45 6.91
C ALA A 598 22.97 -24.60 7.54
N VAL A 599 23.36 -24.88 8.78
CA VAL A 599 24.41 -24.11 9.48
C VAL A 599 25.78 -24.27 8.81
N THR A 600 26.00 -25.34 8.03
CA THR A 600 27.27 -25.56 7.33
C THR A 600 27.57 -24.49 6.27
N GLU A 601 26.53 -23.86 5.68
CA GLU A 601 26.68 -22.76 4.71
C GLU A 601 27.32 -21.49 5.32
N TYR A 602 27.35 -21.40 6.65
CA TYR A 602 27.91 -20.27 7.39
C TYR A 602 29.40 -20.45 7.72
N PHE A 603 30.04 -21.55 7.32
CA PHE A 603 31.44 -21.87 7.59
C PHE A 603 32.24 -22.17 6.31
N HIS A 604 33.56 -21.98 6.35
CA HIS A 604 34.44 -22.39 5.25
C HIS A 604 34.59 -23.92 5.21
N PRO A 605 34.76 -24.58 4.05
CA PRO A 605 34.99 -26.02 3.97
C PRO A 605 36.07 -26.56 4.90
N ASP A 606 37.17 -25.81 5.12
CA ASP A 606 38.23 -26.21 6.05
C ASP A 606 37.79 -26.18 7.52
N GLN A 607 36.92 -25.24 7.90
CA GLN A 607 36.34 -25.16 9.25
C GLN A 607 35.34 -26.31 9.49
N ILE A 608 34.55 -26.66 8.47
CA ILE A 608 33.67 -27.83 8.50
C ILE A 608 34.51 -29.11 8.66
N ALA A 609 35.61 -29.25 7.90
CA ALA A 609 36.52 -30.40 7.99
C ALA A 609 37.26 -30.48 9.34
N ALA A 610 37.60 -29.33 9.94
CA ALA A 610 38.16 -29.24 11.30
C ALA A 610 37.13 -29.49 12.41
N GLY A 611 35.83 -29.43 12.11
CA GLY A 611 34.74 -29.53 13.09
C GLY A 611 34.53 -28.27 13.94
N GLY A 612 35.06 -27.12 13.51
CA GLY A 612 34.98 -25.86 14.25
C GLY A 612 35.81 -24.73 13.66
N PHE A 613 35.92 -23.64 14.41
CA PHE A 613 36.63 -22.43 14.05
C PHE A 613 37.41 -21.87 15.24
N GLU A 614 38.46 -21.12 14.95
CA GLU A 614 39.28 -20.45 15.96
C GLU A 614 38.76 -19.02 16.22
N ALA A 615 38.70 -18.62 17.49
CA ALA A 615 38.30 -17.28 17.92
C ALA A 615 39.29 -16.75 18.97
N GLU A 616 39.59 -15.46 18.95
CA GLU A 616 40.40 -14.82 20.01
C GLU A 616 39.55 -14.53 21.26
N ASP A 617 40.07 -14.90 22.42
CA ASP A 617 39.48 -14.51 23.70
C ASP A 617 39.82 -13.05 24.06
N ARG A 618 39.23 -12.54 25.15
CA ARG A 618 39.47 -11.17 25.64
C ARG A 618 40.91 -10.89 26.11
N ARG A 619 41.82 -11.86 26.01
CA ARG A 619 43.24 -11.78 26.36
C ARG A 619 44.14 -11.99 25.13
N GLY A 620 43.56 -12.12 23.93
CA GLY A 620 44.28 -12.41 22.69
C GLY A 620 44.77 -13.85 22.58
N MET A 621 44.19 -14.78 23.34
CA MET A 621 44.48 -16.21 23.17
C MET A 621 43.50 -16.81 22.17
N VAL A 622 44.03 -17.51 21.17
CA VAL A 622 43.21 -18.25 20.20
C VAL A 622 42.63 -19.50 20.86
N ILE A 623 41.30 -19.64 20.83
CA ILE A 623 40.53 -20.76 21.37
C ILE A 623 39.76 -21.42 20.21
N PHE A 624 39.82 -22.76 20.14
CA PHE A 624 39.03 -23.52 19.18
C PHE A 624 37.59 -23.71 19.69
N HIS A 625 36.61 -23.29 18.89
CA HIS A 625 35.18 -23.45 19.14
C HIS A 625 34.57 -24.45 18.15
N PRO A 626 33.80 -25.46 18.60
CA PRO A 626 33.03 -26.30 17.70
C PRO A 626 32.06 -25.50 16.82
N ILE A 627 31.72 -26.06 15.65
CA ILE A 627 30.63 -25.54 14.79
C ILE A 627 29.39 -25.27 15.65
N THR A 628 28.78 -24.11 15.44
CA THR A 628 27.56 -23.67 16.13
C THR A 628 26.47 -24.72 16.05
N SER A 629 25.95 -25.12 17.21
CA SER A 629 24.87 -26.11 17.36
C SER A 629 23.60 -25.51 17.96
N LEU A 630 22.51 -26.24 17.85
CA LEU A 630 21.22 -25.88 18.45
C LEU A 630 20.94 -26.81 19.64
N SER A 631 20.65 -26.23 20.80
CA SER A 631 20.34 -26.95 22.03
C SER A 631 18.89 -26.72 22.45
N ILE A 632 18.13 -27.80 22.61
CA ILE A 632 16.70 -27.76 22.96
C ILE A 632 16.47 -28.41 24.32
N GLY A 633 16.02 -27.62 25.30
CA GLY A 633 15.56 -28.10 26.61
C GLY A 633 14.03 -28.13 26.69
N VAL A 634 13.43 -29.27 27.04
CA VAL A 634 11.98 -29.47 27.03
C VAL A 634 11.43 -29.76 28.43
N VAL A 635 10.35 -29.08 28.78
CA VAL A 635 9.53 -29.33 29.97
C VAL A 635 8.10 -29.66 29.56
N ALA A 636 7.55 -30.76 30.06
CA ALA A 636 6.15 -31.09 29.88
C ALA A 636 5.31 -30.34 30.93
N VAL A 637 4.38 -29.51 30.45
CA VAL A 637 3.42 -28.75 31.27
C VAL A 637 2.07 -29.45 31.23
N THR A 638 1.63 -29.93 32.39
CA THR A 638 0.29 -30.49 32.62
C THR A 638 -0.53 -29.54 33.52
N PRO A 639 -1.88 -29.67 33.60
CA PRO A 639 -2.77 -28.69 34.24
C PRO A 639 -2.64 -28.51 35.76
N GLU A 640 -1.67 -29.18 36.37
CA GLU A 640 -1.40 -29.24 37.82
C GLU A 640 0.10 -29.05 38.12
N SER A 641 0.94 -28.81 37.10
CA SER A 641 2.40 -28.87 37.21
C SER A 641 3.09 -27.54 37.53
N PHE A 642 2.50 -26.42 37.10
CA PHE A 642 3.04 -25.07 37.28
C PHE A 642 1.90 -24.07 37.52
N PRO A 643 2.06 -23.08 38.42
CA PRO A 643 1.01 -22.11 38.73
C PRO A 643 1.00 -20.88 37.80
N SER A 644 2.12 -20.53 37.16
CA SER A 644 2.21 -19.44 36.17
C SER A 644 3.27 -19.70 35.11
N HIS A 645 3.33 -18.82 34.10
CA HIS A 645 4.40 -18.79 33.09
C HIS A 645 5.81 -18.66 33.70
N VAL A 646 5.94 -18.02 34.87
CA VAL A 646 7.25 -17.75 35.51
C VAL A 646 7.97 -19.05 35.88
N GLU A 647 7.25 -20.00 36.50
CA GLU A 647 7.85 -21.29 36.85
C GLU A 647 8.10 -22.19 35.64
N VAL A 648 7.26 -22.09 34.60
CA VAL A 648 7.47 -22.79 33.32
C VAL A 648 8.75 -22.30 32.66
N SER A 649 8.93 -20.98 32.53
CA SER A 649 10.13 -20.36 31.94
C SER A 649 11.39 -20.70 32.75
N ALA A 650 11.32 -20.70 34.08
CA ALA A 650 12.44 -21.11 34.93
C ALA A 650 12.83 -22.59 34.72
N ALA A 651 11.85 -23.50 34.71
CA ALA A 651 12.09 -24.92 34.47
C ALA A 651 12.64 -25.18 33.06
N ALA A 652 12.11 -24.48 32.04
CA ALA A 652 12.55 -24.61 30.66
C ALA A 652 13.99 -24.08 30.47
N ALA A 653 14.35 -22.98 31.15
CA ALA A 653 15.73 -22.47 31.18
C ALA A 653 16.71 -23.43 31.90
N ASP A 654 16.26 -24.20 32.90
CA ASP A 654 17.09 -25.24 33.51
C ASP A 654 17.22 -26.49 32.62
N ALA A 655 16.16 -26.89 31.91
CA ALA A 655 16.24 -27.94 30.88
C ALA A 655 17.20 -27.54 29.74
N LYS A 656 17.20 -26.27 29.32
CA LYS A 656 18.14 -25.70 28.35
C LYS A 656 19.59 -25.85 28.80
N LYS A 657 19.91 -25.52 30.06
CA LYS A 657 21.25 -25.69 30.65
C LYS A 657 21.71 -27.15 30.65
N MET A 658 20.79 -28.13 30.67
CA MET A 658 21.14 -29.55 30.55
C MET A 658 21.38 -29.96 29.10
N ALA A 659 20.63 -29.40 28.14
CA ALA A 659 20.85 -29.61 26.70
C ALA A 659 22.26 -29.20 26.27
N LYS A 660 22.68 -27.97 26.62
CA LYS A 660 24.01 -27.37 26.32
C LYS A 660 25.23 -28.11 26.91
N ARG A 661 25.03 -29.24 27.61
CA ARG A 661 26.12 -30.12 28.09
C ARG A 661 26.51 -31.19 27.07
N ALA A 662 25.65 -31.48 26.09
CA ALA A 662 26.00 -32.34 24.98
C ALA A 662 26.79 -31.54 23.92
N LEU A 663 27.66 -32.22 23.17
CA LEU A 663 28.34 -31.63 22.04
C LEU A 663 27.48 -31.76 20.78
N GLY A 664 27.37 -30.67 20.02
CA GLY A 664 26.54 -30.62 18.82
C GLY A 664 25.04 -30.52 19.14
N ASN A 665 24.22 -30.69 18.10
CA ASN A 665 22.77 -30.49 18.17
C ASN A 665 22.13 -31.42 19.21
N SER A 666 21.44 -30.84 20.20
CA SER A 666 21.06 -31.54 21.43
C SER A 666 19.57 -31.40 21.78
N LEU A 667 19.00 -32.46 22.36
CA LEU A 667 17.64 -32.49 22.90
C LEU A 667 17.67 -33.06 24.31
N PHE A 668 17.37 -32.24 25.31
CA PHE A 668 17.15 -32.67 26.69
C PHE A 668 15.66 -32.60 27.02
N ILE A 669 15.13 -33.68 27.59
CA ILE A 669 13.73 -33.76 28.04
C ILE A 669 13.74 -33.89 29.56
N GLU A 670 13.19 -32.91 30.26
CA GLU A 670 13.06 -32.96 31.70
C GLU A 670 12.05 -34.04 32.10
N ARG A 671 12.47 -34.95 32.97
CA ARG A 671 11.69 -36.11 33.44
C ARG A 671 11.43 -36.09 34.94
N ARG A 672 12.08 -35.17 35.67
CA ARG A 672 11.78 -34.90 37.08
C ARG A 672 10.43 -34.20 37.14
N ARG A 673 9.44 -34.83 37.78
CA ARG A 673 8.17 -34.16 38.08
C ARG A 673 8.47 -32.92 38.92
N ALA A 674 7.85 -31.79 38.59
CA ALA A 674 7.84 -30.63 39.49
C ALA A 674 7.38 -31.11 40.88
N HIS A 675 8.22 -30.89 41.89
CA HIS A 675 7.82 -31.15 43.26
C HIS A 675 6.77 -30.10 43.67
N ARG A 676 5.73 -30.57 44.35
CA ARG A 676 4.67 -29.74 44.95
C ARG A 676 5.23 -28.78 46.00
#